data_AF-A0A2J7RL35-F1
#
_entry.id   AF-A0A2J7RL35-F1
#
_cell.length_a   1.000
_cell.length_b   1.000
_cell.length_c   1.000
_cell.angle_alpha   90.00
_cell.angle_beta   90.00
_cell.angle_gamma   90.00
#
_symmetry.space_group_name_H-M   'P 1'
#
loop_
_entity.id
_entity.type
_entity.pdbx_description
1 polymer ?
#
loop_
_entity_poly.entity_id
_entity_poly.type
_entity_poly.pdbx_seq_one_letter_code
_entity_poly.pdbx_strand_id
1 'polypeptide(L)'
;MFTGLKNKIKEETGSDPTKLSLSSPPQKITHGSAPKGHHSRQGSGSSLGSLSLDGVREELVSSPSVLKQDTSEIKLPDGKVLNQKEVKRLEKREDEWRRKLQKVEEDWTKKLEKKEEEWKKQVEEKQRDWRRSIELLEKEKVALEEEKREIVQQKLNLEEALKAADEYKKKVIQYQEDIEQLEGLQTQEMAKIKHLLLVKEQEVAEKADALKEASSQIESLKLEVTRLRHYEEELANLQDDLETLRHSSDQECFQLSGKLAQSEEEVRHLKDRVAVLEQRTNAECVNLGAELTVNDRIQALLGERRLLDRRLEEAHLHLLEIKSSWSGKILSLETQVGRLSRQAAEEGKERRRAEQERDALMERIKALEVIVEKGKSAAKEKDDRIDRLKKERDELIEELKDTETKRDQEVGSLQQEIVLVGNENEGVKTRLFEAEKRLREVETEFAHISIALEDEKSSNTALHLELAQLRDALEAEQTRSANLSISLNRERGEKDVTLLRNAQVNQQVELAKQELREQEQEAVELHNKIIVMEKILADKDMAIEKMKIDSEELSKRVQDTEMVEHDKQAAANLEQELRNNISELEEQLIEKNKNIRVLQQRLSDMKKTLQHELRLPTQSVHGTGTTESDSFIPAAVLTPSSSRHLQQKQHQQPVTNHRMTTEDDDVNFKYLKHVLIKFLTSREYEAQHLTRAVATLLRFSPEEE
;
A
#
# COMPACT_ATOMS: atom_id res chain seq x y z
N MET A 1 44.65 -23.46 35.97
CA MET A 1 43.49 -23.56 35.05
C MET A 1 42.56 -24.71 35.43
N PHE A 2 42.93 -25.99 35.22
CA PHE A 2 42.06 -27.16 35.48
C PHE A 2 41.36 -27.21 36.87
N THR A 3 42.00 -26.71 37.93
CA THR A 3 41.40 -26.61 39.28
C THR A 3 40.19 -25.67 39.33
N GLY A 4 40.22 -24.54 38.63
CA GLY A 4 39.10 -23.60 38.58
C GLY A 4 37.89 -24.18 37.83
N LEU A 5 38.15 -24.85 36.70
CA LEU A 5 37.10 -25.52 35.93
C LEU A 5 36.41 -26.64 36.74
N LYS A 6 37.19 -27.43 37.50
CA LYS A 6 36.65 -28.49 38.37
C LYS A 6 35.79 -27.94 39.50
N ASN A 7 36.13 -26.79 40.06
CA ASN A 7 35.30 -26.12 41.07
C ASN A 7 33.99 -25.61 40.46
N LYS A 8 34.05 -24.93 39.31
CA LYS A 8 32.86 -24.34 38.66
C LYS A 8 31.83 -25.40 38.24
N ILE A 9 32.27 -26.53 37.68
CA ILE A 9 31.38 -27.66 37.36
C ILE A 9 30.69 -28.22 38.61
N LYS A 10 31.40 -28.29 39.74
CA LYS A 10 30.85 -28.78 41.03
C LYS A 10 29.83 -27.81 41.63
N GLU A 11 30.01 -26.51 41.41
CA GLU A 11 29.10 -25.44 41.82
C GLU A 11 27.83 -25.41 40.96
N GLU A 12 27.94 -25.60 39.65
CA GLU A 12 26.80 -25.61 38.70
C GLU A 12 25.98 -26.90 38.71
N THR A 13 26.56 -28.05 39.09
CA THR A 13 25.88 -29.38 39.03
C THR A 13 25.62 -30.04 40.39
N GLY A 14 26.14 -29.47 41.49
CA GLY A 14 25.96 -29.98 42.85
C GLY A 14 26.54 -31.36 43.14
N SER A 15 27.25 -31.98 42.18
CA SER A 15 27.73 -33.37 42.24
C SER A 15 29.21 -33.46 41.90
N ASP A 16 29.96 -34.30 42.62
CA ASP A 16 31.40 -34.45 42.40
C ASP A 16 31.71 -35.48 41.30
N PRO A 17 32.38 -35.12 40.18
CA PRO A 17 32.57 -35.99 39.02
C PRO A 17 33.60 -37.13 39.23
N THR A 18 34.00 -37.41 40.47
CA THR A 18 34.99 -38.44 40.84
C THR A 18 34.40 -39.82 41.13
N LYS A 19 33.09 -40.02 40.94
CA LYS A 19 32.35 -41.20 41.43
C LYS A 19 31.79 -42.18 40.40
N LEU A 20 32.30 -42.20 39.16
CA LEU A 20 31.99 -43.25 38.18
C LEU A 20 33.27 -43.82 37.53
N SER A 21 33.70 -45.00 38.00
CA SER A 21 34.75 -45.80 37.38
C SER A 21 34.66 -47.27 37.82
N LEU A 22 35.12 -48.19 36.96
CA LEU A 22 35.38 -49.62 37.18
C LEU A 22 34.19 -50.58 37.43
N SER A 23 33.75 -51.24 36.35
CA SER A 23 33.50 -52.70 36.36
C SER A 23 33.78 -53.38 35.01
N SER A 24 35.06 -53.66 34.74
CA SER A 24 35.64 -54.84 34.03
C SER A 24 35.04 -55.45 32.73
N PRO A 25 35.86 -56.19 31.93
CA PRO A 25 35.70 -56.22 30.47
C PRO A 25 35.51 -57.65 29.88
N PRO A 26 36.22 -58.12 28.83
CA PRO A 26 35.77 -58.05 27.42
C PRO A 26 35.73 -59.40 26.68
N GLN A 27 35.03 -59.45 25.52
CA GLN A 27 35.32 -60.30 24.32
C GLN A 27 34.25 -60.07 23.21
N LYS A 28 34.36 -60.49 21.93
CA LYS A 28 35.45 -60.59 20.90
C LYS A 28 34.85 -61.21 19.59
N ILE A 29 35.48 -60.98 18.43
CA ILE A 29 35.38 -61.78 17.15
C ILE A 29 34.23 -61.48 16.13
N THR A 30 34.63 -61.39 14.84
CA THR A 30 33.94 -61.55 13.51
C THR A 30 32.77 -60.69 13.01
N HIS A 31 33.02 -60.06 11.86
CA HIS A 31 32.34 -60.20 10.54
C HIS A 31 30.95 -60.86 10.44
N GLY A 32 30.06 -60.26 9.64
CA GLY A 32 28.92 -60.95 9.01
C GLY A 32 28.04 -60.00 8.16
N SER A 33 27.82 -60.30 6.88
CA SER A 33 26.92 -59.54 5.98
C SER A 33 25.44 -59.98 6.13
N ALA A 34 24.52 -59.16 5.62
CA ALA A 34 23.06 -59.37 5.66
C ALA A 34 22.58 -60.72 5.08
N PRO A 35 21.38 -61.22 5.46
CA PRO A 35 20.21 -61.02 4.57
C PRO A 35 18.79 -60.97 5.20
N LYS A 36 17.87 -60.34 4.44
CA LYS A 36 16.41 -60.62 4.21
C LYS A 36 15.44 -61.09 5.33
N GLY A 37 14.27 -60.42 5.38
CA GLY A 37 12.97 -60.96 5.87
C GLY A 37 12.44 -60.32 7.17
N HIS A 38 11.13 -60.33 7.49
CA HIS A 38 9.92 -60.72 6.73
C HIS A 38 8.63 -60.24 7.48
N HIS A 39 7.55 -59.83 6.76
CA HIS A 39 6.18 -59.54 7.28
C HIS A 39 6.05 -58.32 8.24
N SER A 40 4.89 -57.77 8.64
CA SER A 40 3.45 -58.15 8.65
C SER A 40 2.57 -56.86 8.67
N ARG A 41 1.60 -56.58 7.78
CA ARG A 41 0.18 -57.05 7.62
C ARG A 41 -0.89 -56.38 8.51
N GLN A 42 -1.56 -55.35 7.97
CA GLN A 42 -2.96 -54.88 8.17
C GLN A 42 -3.26 -53.95 6.95
N GLY A 43 -4.43 -53.83 6.30
CA GLY A 43 -5.82 -54.11 6.67
C GLY A 43 -6.49 -52.81 7.12
N SER A 44 -7.52 -52.23 6.47
CA SER A 44 -8.35 -52.57 5.29
C SER A 44 -8.89 -51.24 4.72
N GLY A 45 -9.50 -51.08 3.54
CA GLY A 45 -9.86 -51.97 2.43
C GLY A 45 -10.93 -51.27 1.56
N SER A 46 -11.14 -51.66 0.30
CA SER A 46 -12.28 -51.18 -0.50
C SER A 46 -12.73 -52.23 -1.52
N SER A 47 -14.03 -52.24 -1.83
CA SER A 47 -14.65 -53.14 -2.79
C SER A 47 -14.96 -52.40 -4.09
N LEU A 48 -14.70 -53.03 -5.23
CA LEU A 48 -15.53 -53.10 -6.45
C LEU A 48 -14.70 -53.63 -7.64
N GLY A 49 -15.37 -54.17 -8.66
CA GLY A 49 -14.77 -54.37 -9.99
C GLY A 49 -14.14 -55.73 -10.27
N SER A 50 -14.96 -56.78 -10.39
CA SER A 50 -14.56 -58.03 -11.06
C SER A 50 -15.54 -58.36 -12.20
N LEU A 51 -15.19 -58.00 -13.43
CA LEU A 51 -15.66 -58.63 -14.66
C LEU A 51 -14.54 -58.51 -15.71
N SER A 52 -13.74 -59.55 -15.86
CA SER A 52 -12.80 -59.68 -16.99
C SER A 52 -13.55 -60.21 -18.21
N LEU A 53 -13.61 -59.40 -19.28
CA LEU A 53 -14.04 -59.86 -20.59
C LEU A 53 -12.78 -60.29 -21.36
N ASP A 54 -12.55 -61.60 -21.45
CA ASP A 54 -11.62 -62.18 -22.44
C ASP A 54 -12.43 -62.69 -23.64
N GLY A 55 -11.80 -62.74 -24.81
CA GLY A 55 -12.47 -62.75 -26.11
C GLY A 55 -12.78 -64.13 -26.70
N VAL A 56 -12.86 -64.14 -28.04
CA VAL A 56 -13.12 -65.29 -28.91
C VAL A 56 -14.57 -65.83 -28.82
N ARG A 57 -15.45 -65.35 -29.72
CA ARG A 57 -15.60 -66.00 -31.05
C ARG A 57 -16.64 -65.29 -31.93
N GLU A 58 -16.20 -64.65 -33.01
CA GLU A 58 -17.07 -64.48 -34.17
C GLU A 58 -17.11 -65.78 -34.97
N GLU A 59 -18.30 -66.30 -35.25
CA GLU A 59 -18.66 -66.86 -36.56
C GLU A 59 -20.16 -67.20 -36.60
N LEU A 60 -20.86 -66.57 -37.55
CA LEU A 60 -21.96 -67.12 -38.36
C LEU A 60 -22.92 -68.16 -37.72
N VAL A 61 -24.20 -67.80 -37.55
CA VAL A 61 -25.27 -68.17 -38.53
C VAL A 61 -26.62 -67.51 -38.18
N SER A 62 -27.25 -67.00 -39.23
CA SER A 62 -28.62 -66.53 -39.48
C SER A 62 -29.77 -66.76 -38.46
N SER A 63 -30.63 -65.74 -38.38
CA SER A 63 -31.96 -65.76 -37.75
C SER A 63 -32.89 -66.86 -38.30
N PRO A 64 -33.81 -67.43 -37.48
CA PRO A 64 -34.84 -68.34 -37.96
C PRO A 64 -36.00 -67.59 -38.62
N SER A 65 -36.38 -67.95 -39.84
CA SER A 65 -37.62 -67.48 -40.48
C SER A 65 -38.05 -68.29 -41.71
N VAL A 66 -39.34 -68.16 -42.03
CA VAL A 66 -40.07 -68.69 -43.20
C VAL A 66 -40.31 -70.20 -43.23
N LEU A 67 -41.56 -70.53 -42.88
CA LEU A 67 -42.26 -71.79 -43.14
C LEU A 67 -42.11 -72.28 -44.60
N LYS A 68 -42.09 -73.60 -44.78
CA LYS A 68 -42.89 -74.22 -45.84
C LYS A 68 -44.03 -74.99 -45.19
N GLN A 69 -45.26 -74.68 -45.60
CA GLN A 69 -46.40 -75.57 -45.36
C GLN A 69 -46.30 -76.72 -46.36
N ASP A 70 -46.25 -77.95 -45.87
CA ASP A 70 -46.87 -79.06 -46.62
C ASP A 70 -48.38 -79.04 -46.36
N THR A 71 -49.15 -79.46 -47.36
CA THR A 71 -50.61 -79.38 -47.34
C THR A 71 -51.22 -80.50 -46.49
N SER A 72 -51.90 -80.14 -45.41
CA SER A 72 -52.83 -81.02 -44.69
C SER A 72 -53.90 -80.19 -43.97
N GLU A 73 -55.13 -80.73 -43.89
CA GLU A 73 -56.32 -79.97 -43.51
C GLU A 73 -56.37 -79.62 -42.02
N ILE A 74 -56.46 -78.32 -41.70
CA ILE A 74 -56.78 -77.87 -40.34
C ILE A 74 -58.31 -77.88 -40.16
N LYS A 75 -58.81 -78.85 -39.39
CA LYS A 75 -60.20 -78.91 -38.93
C LYS A 75 -60.31 -78.39 -37.49
N LEU A 76 -61.27 -77.50 -37.23
CA LEU A 76 -61.66 -77.12 -35.87
C LEU A 76 -62.54 -78.22 -35.23
N PRO A 77 -62.52 -78.40 -33.90
CA PRO A 77 -63.17 -79.53 -33.23
C PRO A 77 -64.72 -79.49 -33.18
N ASP A 78 -65.37 -78.42 -33.68
CA ASP A 78 -66.84 -78.24 -33.68
C ASP A 78 -67.47 -78.39 -35.10
N GLY A 79 -66.81 -79.13 -36.01
CA GLY A 79 -67.38 -79.65 -37.27
C GLY A 79 -67.79 -78.63 -38.35
N LYS A 80 -67.87 -77.33 -38.06
CA LYS A 80 -68.24 -76.29 -39.03
C LYS A 80 -67.06 -75.93 -39.94
N VAL A 81 -67.26 -76.14 -41.24
CA VAL A 81 -66.31 -75.73 -42.29
C VAL A 81 -66.44 -74.22 -42.52
N LEU A 82 -65.36 -73.47 -42.20
CA LEU A 82 -65.25 -72.04 -42.51
C LEU A 82 -65.29 -71.82 -44.02
N ASN A 83 -66.10 -70.86 -44.48
CA ASN A 83 -66.18 -70.53 -45.91
C ASN A 83 -64.88 -69.82 -46.36
N GLN A 84 -64.46 -70.00 -47.61
CA GLN A 84 -63.23 -69.38 -48.13
C GLN A 84 -63.23 -67.83 -48.06
N LYS A 85 -64.43 -67.21 -48.03
CA LYS A 85 -64.60 -65.76 -47.78
C LYS A 85 -64.52 -65.35 -46.29
N GLU A 86 -64.51 -66.30 -45.37
CA GLU A 86 -64.33 -66.09 -43.92
C GLU A 86 -62.87 -66.29 -43.55
N VAL A 87 -62.23 -67.35 -44.06
CA VAL A 87 -60.77 -67.55 -43.97
C VAL A 87 -60.04 -66.30 -44.48
N LYS A 88 -60.36 -65.81 -45.70
CA LYS A 88 -59.78 -64.56 -46.26
C LYS A 88 -60.13 -63.26 -45.52
N ARG A 89 -61.09 -63.28 -44.59
CA ARG A 89 -61.38 -62.15 -43.68
C ARG A 89 -60.63 -62.29 -42.35
N LEU A 90 -60.41 -63.51 -41.87
CA LEU A 90 -59.59 -63.80 -40.70
C LEU A 90 -58.12 -63.58 -41.03
N GLU A 91 -57.60 -64.11 -42.15
CA GLU A 91 -56.24 -63.86 -42.68
C GLU A 91 -55.95 -62.35 -42.73
N LYS A 92 -56.81 -61.54 -43.38
CA LYS A 92 -56.63 -60.09 -43.44
C LYS A 92 -56.62 -59.40 -42.06
N ARG A 93 -57.41 -59.92 -41.11
CA ARG A 93 -57.45 -59.40 -39.74
C ARG A 93 -56.20 -59.81 -38.96
N GLU A 94 -55.71 -61.03 -39.19
CA GLU A 94 -54.46 -61.55 -38.66
C GLU A 94 -53.27 -60.75 -39.22
N ASP A 95 -53.23 -60.48 -40.52
CA ASP A 95 -52.23 -59.59 -41.15
C ASP A 95 -52.28 -58.18 -40.55
N GLU A 96 -53.48 -57.64 -40.26
CA GLU A 96 -53.63 -56.35 -39.59
C GLU A 96 -53.13 -56.39 -38.14
N TRP A 97 -53.38 -57.47 -37.40
CA TRP A 97 -52.87 -57.67 -36.05
C TRP A 97 -51.36 -57.90 -36.04
N ARG A 98 -50.82 -58.68 -36.97
CA ARG A 98 -49.37 -58.88 -37.18
C ARG A 98 -48.68 -57.57 -37.54
N ARG A 99 -49.23 -56.79 -38.49
CA ARG A 99 -48.71 -55.44 -38.82
C ARG A 99 -48.82 -54.45 -37.66
N LYS A 100 -49.87 -54.53 -36.83
CA LYS A 100 -49.99 -53.70 -35.61
C LYS A 100 -48.99 -54.12 -34.54
N LEU A 101 -48.83 -55.42 -34.31
CA LEU A 101 -47.90 -55.99 -33.35
C LEU A 101 -46.46 -55.66 -33.75
N GLN A 102 -46.07 -55.96 -34.99
CA GLN A 102 -44.78 -55.57 -35.56
C GLN A 102 -44.52 -54.07 -35.41
N LYS A 103 -45.50 -53.20 -35.71
CA LYS A 103 -45.31 -51.75 -35.57
C LYS A 103 -45.16 -51.30 -34.11
N VAL A 104 -45.84 -51.96 -33.18
CA VAL A 104 -45.67 -51.74 -31.73
C VAL A 104 -44.33 -52.28 -31.24
N GLU A 105 -43.86 -53.42 -31.74
CA GLU A 105 -42.54 -53.99 -31.47
C GLU A 105 -41.45 -53.07 -31.99
N GLU A 106 -41.52 -52.63 -33.24
CA GLU A 106 -40.61 -51.64 -33.83
C GLU A 106 -40.62 -50.30 -33.07
N ASP A 107 -41.78 -49.83 -32.63
CA ASP A 107 -41.88 -48.58 -31.84
C ASP A 107 -41.46 -48.77 -30.37
N TRP A 108 -41.31 -50.01 -29.90
CA TRP A 108 -40.67 -50.35 -28.62
C TRP A 108 -39.16 -50.52 -28.78
N THR A 109 -38.64 -51.18 -29.83
CA THR A 109 -37.20 -51.25 -30.09
C THR A 109 -36.63 -49.86 -30.29
N LYS A 110 -37.25 -49.02 -31.12
CA LYS A 110 -36.83 -47.60 -31.31
C LYS A 110 -36.85 -46.77 -30.02
N LYS A 111 -37.66 -47.13 -29.01
CA LYS A 111 -37.63 -46.49 -27.67
C LYS A 111 -36.51 -47.04 -26.80
N LEU A 112 -36.24 -48.34 -26.90
CA LEU A 112 -35.20 -49.03 -26.14
C LEU A 112 -33.81 -48.63 -26.65
N GLU A 113 -33.59 -48.65 -27.96
CA GLU A 113 -32.42 -48.10 -28.67
C GLU A 113 -32.15 -46.64 -28.27
N LYS A 114 -33.19 -45.78 -28.28
CA LYS A 114 -33.05 -44.38 -27.83
C LYS A 114 -32.66 -44.27 -26.36
N LYS A 115 -33.17 -45.14 -25.49
CA LYS A 115 -32.76 -45.16 -24.08
C LYS A 115 -31.34 -45.67 -23.91
N GLU A 116 -30.92 -46.67 -24.67
CA GLU A 116 -29.52 -47.14 -24.70
C GLU A 116 -28.58 -46.05 -25.22
N GLU A 117 -28.96 -45.30 -26.25
CA GLU A 117 -28.22 -44.12 -26.71
C GLU A 117 -28.13 -43.01 -25.64
N GLU A 118 -29.23 -42.70 -24.94
CA GLU A 118 -29.24 -41.72 -23.86
C GLU A 118 -28.34 -42.15 -22.69
N TRP A 119 -28.45 -43.41 -22.25
CA TRP A 119 -27.57 -43.98 -21.21
C TRP A 119 -26.10 -43.99 -21.65
N LYS A 120 -25.82 -44.40 -22.88
CA LYS A 120 -24.46 -44.40 -23.45
C LYS A 120 -23.87 -42.99 -23.46
N LYS A 121 -24.63 -41.98 -23.91
CA LYS A 121 -24.21 -40.56 -23.88
C LYS A 121 -23.95 -40.08 -22.45
N GLN A 122 -24.78 -40.45 -21.47
CA GLN A 122 -24.54 -40.12 -20.05
C GLN A 122 -23.29 -40.80 -19.47
N VAL A 123 -23.02 -42.06 -19.83
CA VAL A 123 -21.81 -42.78 -19.39
C VAL A 123 -20.56 -42.19 -20.04
N GLU A 124 -20.58 -41.90 -21.34
CA GLU A 124 -19.50 -41.19 -22.04
C GLU A 124 -19.26 -39.79 -21.46
N GLU A 125 -20.32 -39.08 -21.04
CA GLU A 125 -20.24 -37.81 -20.34
C GLU A 125 -19.56 -37.94 -18.98
N LYS A 126 -20.01 -38.86 -18.12
CA LYS A 126 -19.35 -39.09 -16.83
C LYS A 126 -17.91 -39.58 -16.97
N GLN A 127 -17.61 -40.36 -18.00
CA GLN A 127 -16.23 -40.76 -18.30
C GLN A 127 -15.39 -39.57 -18.82
N ARG A 128 -15.96 -38.58 -19.53
CA ARG A 128 -15.28 -37.32 -19.87
C ARG A 128 -15.06 -36.45 -18.62
N ASP A 129 -16.06 -36.35 -17.75
CA ASP A 129 -15.97 -35.58 -16.51
C ASP A 129 -14.91 -36.14 -15.55
N TRP A 130 -14.89 -37.46 -15.35
CA TRP A 130 -13.87 -38.11 -14.53
C TRP A 130 -12.46 -37.97 -15.13
N ARG A 131 -12.29 -38.07 -16.46
CA ARG A 131 -10.99 -37.81 -17.11
C ARG A 131 -10.50 -36.38 -16.85
N ARG A 132 -11.35 -35.37 -17.08
CA ARG A 132 -11.00 -33.97 -16.78
C ARG A 132 -10.67 -33.75 -15.29
N SER A 133 -11.37 -34.43 -14.38
CA SER A 133 -11.08 -34.37 -12.94
C SER A 133 -9.76 -35.04 -12.55
N ILE A 134 -9.38 -36.13 -13.22
CA ILE A 134 -8.08 -36.80 -13.00
C ILE A 134 -6.96 -35.92 -13.56
N GLU A 135 -7.08 -35.40 -14.79
CA GLU A 135 -6.11 -34.48 -15.38
C GLU A 135 -5.87 -33.21 -14.54
N LEU A 136 -6.89 -32.70 -13.84
CA LEU A 136 -6.76 -31.59 -12.91
C LEU A 136 -5.95 -31.98 -11.67
N LEU A 137 -6.29 -33.10 -11.03
CA LEU A 137 -5.59 -33.61 -9.85
C LEU A 137 -4.13 -34.00 -10.17
N GLU A 138 -3.84 -34.50 -11.38
CA GLU A 138 -2.48 -34.78 -11.82
C GLU A 138 -1.66 -33.50 -12.04
N LYS A 139 -2.26 -32.43 -12.58
CA LYS A 139 -1.62 -31.11 -12.71
C LYS A 139 -1.35 -30.47 -11.35
N GLU A 140 -2.33 -30.51 -10.45
CA GLU A 140 -2.20 -30.02 -9.07
C GLU A 140 -1.11 -30.78 -8.31
N LYS A 141 -1.08 -32.13 -8.44
CA LYS A 141 -0.02 -32.96 -7.88
C LYS A 141 1.37 -32.58 -8.41
N VAL A 142 1.51 -32.37 -9.73
CA VAL A 142 2.81 -31.97 -10.33
C VAL A 142 3.25 -30.61 -9.81
N ALA A 143 2.34 -29.63 -9.71
CA ALA A 143 2.64 -28.31 -9.16
C ALA A 143 3.10 -28.40 -7.68
N LEU A 144 2.44 -29.21 -6.85
CA LEU A 144 2.84 -29.45 -5.46
C LEU A 144 4.18 -30.22 -5.36
N GLU A 145 4.48 -31.10 -6.33
CA GLU A 145 5.80 -31.75 -6.45
C GLU A 145 6.90 -30.80 -6.97
N GLU A 146 6.54 -29.64 -7.53
CA GLU A 146 7.46 -28.56 -7.93
C GLU A 146 7.71 -27.57 -6.80
N GLU A 147 6.66 -27.06 -6.17
CA GLU A 147 6.75 -26.23 -4.97
C GLU A 147 7.57 -26.95 -3.87
N LYS A 148 7.31 -28.24 -3.65
CA LYS A 148 8.07 -29.07 -2.69
C LYS A 148 9.55 -29.21 -3.08
N ARG A 149 9.88 -29.29 -4.38
CA ARG A 149 11.28 -29.33 -4.85
C ARG A 149 11.96 -27.99 -4.58
N GLU A 150 11.28 -26.88 -4.85
CA GLU A 150 11.81 -25.54 -4.61
C GLU A 150 12.03 -25.27 -3.12
N ILE A 151 11.06 -25.58 -2.25
CA ILE A 151 11.19 -25.45 -0.79
C ILE A 151 12.37 -26.29 -0.27
N VAL A 152 12.60 -27.49 -0.80
CA VAL A 152 13.76 -28.33 -0.43
C VAL A 152 15.07 -27.69 -0.89
N GLN A 153 15.14 -27.09 -2.07
CA GLN A 153 16.34 -26.38 -2.54
C GLN A 153 16.61 -25.11 -1.72
N GLN A 154 15.58 -24.30 -1.45
CA GLN A 154 15.69 -23.11 -0.60
C GLN A 154 16.17 -23.49 0.81
N LYS A 155 15.63 -24.57 1.40
CA LYS A 155 16.09 -25.12 2.69
C LYS A 155 17.56 -25.54 2.65
N LEU A 156 18.02 -26.19 1.58
CA LEU A 156 19.40 -26.65 1.45
C LEU A 156 20.36 -25.45 1.33
N ASN A 157 20.02 -24.45 0.51
CA ASN A 157 20.78 -23.20 0.41
C ASN A 157 20.88 -22.47 1.76
N LEU A 158 19.80 -22.45 2.56
CA LEU A 158 19.79 -21.87 3.91
C LEU A 158 20.65 -22.69 4.91
N GLU A 159 20.67 -24.01 4.81
CA GLU A 159 21.56 -24.86 5.62
C GLU A 159 23.04 -24.68 5.25
N GLU A 160 23.36 -24.36 4.00
CA GLU A 160 24.73 -24.02 3.58
C GLU A 160 25.13 -22.62 4.05
N ALA A 161 24.26 -21.61 3.91
CA ALA A 161 24.48 -20.28 4.47
C ALA A 161 24.67 -20.30 5.99
N LEU A 162 23.91 -21.13 6.71
CA LEU A 162 24.05 -21.31 8.15
C LEU A 162 25.41 -21.94 8.53
N LYS A 163 25.86 -22.98 7.80
CA LYS A 163 27.20 -23.57 8.01
C LYS A 163 28.31 -22.55 7.78
N ALA A 164 28.22 -21.76 6.72
CA ALA A 164 29.17 -20.69 6.44
C ALA A 164 29.20 -19.66 7.57
N ALA A 165 28.03 -19.23 8.07
CA ALA A 165 27.93 -18.31 9.20
C ALA A 165 28.56 -18.89 10.49
N ASP A 166 28.34 -20.17 10.79
CA ASP A 166 28.97 -20.86 11.91
C ASP A 166 30.50 -21.00 11.74
N GLU A 167 31.01 -21.15 10.52
CA GLU A 167 32.46 -21.13 10.23
C GLU A 167 33.07 -19.74 10.40
N TYR A 168 32.41 -18.68 9.93
CA TYR A 168 32.85 -17.30 10.19
C TYR A 168 32.83 -17.01 11.70
N LYS A 169 31.80 -17.44 12.42
CA LYS A 169 31.71 -17.30 13.88
C LYS A 169 32.87 -18.01 14.61
N LYS A 170 33.24 -19.23 14.18
CA LYS A 170 34.43 -19.94 14.73
C LYS A 170 35.72 -19.17 14.45
N LYS A 171 35.91 -18.63 13.24
CA LYS A 171 37.09 -17.82 12.89
C LYS A 171 37.18 -16.54 13.73
N VAL A 172 36.07 -15.86 13.97
CA VAL A 172 36.00 -14.68 14.87
C VAL A 172 36.38 -15.03 16.31
N ILE A 173 35.91 -16.17 16.83
CA ILE A 173 36.29 -16.64 18.17
C ILE A 173 37.78 -16.97 18.22
N GLN A 174 38.34 -17.66 17.21
CA GLN A 174 39.78 -17.95 17.15
C GLN A 174 40.61 -16.66 17.15
N TYR A 175 40.25 -15.67 16.32
CA TYR A 175 40.98 -14.40 16.30
C TYR A 175 40.89 -13.64 17.64
N GLN A 176 39.76 -13.74 18.36
CA GLN A 176 39.64 -13.19 19.71
C GLN A 176 40.56 -13.91 20.71
N GLU A 177 40.60 -15.25 20.68
CA GLU A 177 41.53 -16.06 21.51
C GLU A 177 43.00 -15.77 21.17
N ASP A 178 43.33 -15.53 19.90
CA ASP A 178 44.68 -15.18 19.44
C ASP A 178 45.09 -13.77 19.90
N ILE A 179 44.17 -12.80 19.85
CA ILE A 179 44.38 -11.44 20.39
C ILE A 179 44.61 -11.47 21.89
N GLU A 180 43.78 -12.19 22.66
CA GLU A 180 43.93 -12.31 24.12
C GLU A 180 45.26 -12.98 24.52
N GLN A 181 45.76 -13.92 23.70
CA GLN A 181 47.10 -14.51 23.87
C GLN A 181 48.21 -13.48 23.60
N LEU A 182 48.10 -12.68 22.54
CA LEU A 182 49.08 -11.63 22.20
C LEU A 182 49.12 -10.52 23.26
N GLU A 183 47.96 -10.06 23.75
CA GLU A 183 47.87 -9.09 24.85
C GLU A 183 48.46 -9.64 26.15
N GLY A 184 48.24 -10.92 26.44
CA GLY A 184 48.84 -11.63 27.58
C GLY A 184 50.37 -11.72 27.49
N LEU A 185 50.90 -12.02 26.30
CA LEU A 185 52.35 -12.03 26.03
C LEU A 185 52.94 -10.61 26.14
N GLN A 186 52.34 -9.61 25.50
CA GLN A 186 52.76 -8.21 25.57
C GLN A 186 52.78 -7.71 27.02
N THR A 187 51.76 -8.03 27.82
CA THR A 187 51.70 -7.70 29.25
C THR A 187 52.84 -8.35 30.02
N GLN A 188 53.17 -9.62 29.73
CA GLN A 188 54.29 -10.32 30.36
C GLN A 188 55.64 -9.70 29.96
N GLU A 189 55.82 -9.28 28.71
CA GLU A 189 57.05 -8.64 28.24
C GLU A 189 57.22 -7.22 28.79
N MET A 190 56.15 -6.42 28.83
CA MET A 190 56.16 -5.12 29.49
C MET A 190 56.51 -5.23 30.98
N ALA A 191 56.05 -6.28 31.67
CA ALA A 191 56.45 -6.55 33.06
C ALA A 191 57.94 -6.91 33.19
N LYS A 192 58.50 -7.74 32.28
CA LYS A 192 59.94 -8.06 32.24
C LYS A 192 60.78 -6.81 31.97
N ILE A 193 60.38 -5.99 30.98
CA ILE A 193 61.06 -4.74 30.61
C ILE A 193 61.03 -3.76 31.79
N LYS A 194 59.87 -3.57 32.44
CA LYS A 194 59.74 -2.70 33.61
C LYS A 194 60.61 -3.15 34.79
N HIS A 195 60.71 -4.46 35.04
CA HIS A 195 61.60 -4.98 36.08
C HIS A 195 63.08 -4.77 35.72
N LEU A 196 63.48 -5.07 34.49
CA LEU A 196 64.86 -4.86 34.02
C LEU A 196 65.26 -3.38 34.04
N LEU A 197 64.35 -2.48 33.65
CA LEU A 197 64.55 -1.03 33.73
C LEU A 197 64.76 -0.59 35.18
N LEU A 198 63.88 -1.00 36.11
CA LEU A 198 64.00 -0.65 37.54
C LEU A 198 65.33 -1.15 38.14
N VAL A 199 65.78 -2.36 37.79
CA VAL A 199 67.10 -2.88 38.20
C VAL A 199 68.24 -2.05 37.61
N LYS A 200 68.11 -1.55 36.37
CA LYS A 200 69.11 -0.66 35.76
C LYS A 200 69.09 0.76 36.31
N GLU A 201 67.94 1.29 36.70
CA GLU A 201 67.81 2.56 37.42
C GLU A 201 68.50 2.46 38.79
N GLN A 202 68.29 1.35 39.53
CA GLN A 202 68.99 1.09 40.79
C GLN A 202 70.51 0.93 40.58
N GLU A 203 70.96 0.13 39.61
CA GLU A 203 72.39 0.00 39.28
C GLU A 203 73.06 1.33 38.90
N VAL A 204 72.31 2.27 38.31
CA VAL A 204 72.82 3.60 37.96
C VAL A 204 72.87 4.51 39.18
N ALA A 205 71.89 4.44 40.08
CA ALA A 205 71.92 5.16 41.36
C ALA A 205 73.09 4.72 42.24
N GLU A 206 73.27 3.40 42.43
CA GLU A 206 74.39 2.83 43.20
C GLU A 206 75.76 3.24 42.64
N LYS A 207 75.91 3.29 41.30
CA LYS A 207 77.14 3.78 40.64
C LYS A 207 77.32 5.29 40.78
N ALA A 208 76.25 6.08 40.80
CA ALA A 208 76.32 7.52 41.00
C ALA A 208 76.75 7.88 42.43
N ASP A 209 76.23 7.18 43.44
CA ASP A 209 76.67 7.36 44.83
C ASP A 209 78.11 6.89 45.05
N ALA A 210 78.51 5.75 44.48
CA ALA A 210 79.91 5.28 44.52
C ALA A 210 80.88 6.25 43.82
N LEU A 211 80.48 6.85 42.68
CA LEU A 211 81.25 7.88 41.98
C LEU A 211 81.40 9.14 42.84
N LYS A 212 80.33 9.55 43.54
CA LYS A 212 80.30 10.70 44.44
C LYS A 212 81.18 10.49 45.67
N GLU A 213 81.18 9.28 46.24
CA GLU A 213 82.09 8.92 47.34
C GLU A 213 83.54 8.95 46.87
N ALA A 214 83.88 8.27 45.76
CA ALA A 214 85.22 8.29 45.18
C ALA A 214 85.70 9.72 44.85
N SER A 215 84.79 10.58 44.36
CA SER A 215 85.09 11.99 44.11
C SER A 215 85.41 12.75 45.41
N SER A 216 84.68 12.51 46.50
CA SER A 216 84.95 13.13 47.80
C SER A 216 86.26 12.64 48.44
N GLN A 217 86.60 11.36 48.26
CA GLN A 217 87.88 10.79 48.68
C GLN A 217 89.03 11.42 47.89
N ILE A 218 88.88 11.59 46.57
CA ILE A 218 89.84 12.31 45.71
C ILE A 218 89.99 13.77 46.18
N GLU A 219 88.91 14.46 46.53
CA GLU A 219 88.97 15.84 47.02
C GLU A 219 89.74 15.93 48.36
N SER A 220 89.49 14.99 49.28
CA SER A 220 90.24 14.90 50.55
C SER A 220 91.73 14.59 50.33
N LEU A 221 92.07 13.74 49.36
CA LEU A 221 93.46 13.42 49.03
C LEU A 221 94.18 14.59 48.33
N LYS A 222 93.50 15.37 47.49
CA LYS A 222 94.04 16.64 46.95
C LYS A 222 94.39 17.61 48.08
N LEU A 223 93.49 17.79 49.04
CA LEU A 223 93.70 18.67 50.19
C LEU A 223 94.90 18.22 51.04
N GLU A 224 95.02 16.92 51.30
CA GLU A 224 96.18 16.38 52.01
C GLU A 224 97.49 16.54 51.21
N VAL A 225 97.48 16.33 49.88
CA VAL A 225 98.64 16.62 49.03
C VAL A 225 99.02 18.10 49.06
N THR A 226 98.06 19.03 49.06
CA THR A 226 98.37 20.46 49.23
C THR A 226 98.91 20.80 50.61
N ARG A 227 98.50 20.07 51.66
CA ARG A 227 99.05 20.20 53.02
C ARG A 227 100.49 19.68 53.08
N LEU A 228 100.77 18.55 52.45
CA LEU A 228 102.09 17.92 52.45
C LEU A 228 103.13 18.74 51.67
N ARG A 229 102.76 19.34 50.54
CA ARG A 229 103.65 20.22 49.75
C ARG A 229 104.26 21.36 50.56
N HIS A 230 103.52 21.93 51.50
CA HIS A 230 104.05 23.00 52.34
C HIS A 230 105.19 22.50 53.24
N TYR A 231 105.11 21.26 53.75
CA TYR A 231 106.22 20.63 54.48
C TYR A 231 107.37 20.21 53.56
N GLU A 232 107.11 19.89 52.28
CA GLU A 232 108.18 19.67 51.29
C GLU A 232 108.97 20.97 51.04
N GLU A 233 108.28 22.12 50.96
CA GLU A 233 108.89 23.46 50.88
C GLU A 233 109.67 23.82 52.16
N GLU A 234 109.10 23.61 53.35
CA GLU A 234 109.81 23.81 54.63
C GLU A 234 111.06 22.94 54.75
N LEU A 235 110.98 21.66 54.35
CA LEU A 235 112.12 20.74 54.36
C LEU A 235 113.21 21.12 53.35
N ALA A 236 112.86 21.66 52.19
CA ALA A 236 113.84 22.18 51.23
C ALA A 236 114.59 23.40 51.80
N ASN A 237 113.88 24.38 52.36
CA ASN A 237 114.50 25.54 53.01
C ASN A 237 115.43 25.12 54.16
N LEU A 238 115.03 24.14 54.99
CA LEU A 238 115.86 23.59 56.06
C LEU A 238 117.08 22.81 55.54
N GLN A 239 117.05 22.25 54.34
CA GLN A 239 118.22 21.63 53.70
C GLN A 239 119.20 22.69 53.22
N ASP A 240 118.74 23.76 52.57
CA ASP A 240 119.57 24.90 52.16
C ASP A 240 120.22 25.60 53.37
N ASP A 241 119.49 25.80 54.47
CA ASP A 241 120.03 26.32 55.73
C ASP A 241 121.12 25.39 56.32
N LEU A 242 120.94 24.07 56.25
CA LEU A 242 121.94 23.11 56.71
C LEU A 242 123.18 23.04 55.80
N GLU A 243 123.02 23.18 54.48
CA GLU A 243 124.16 23.23 53.56
C GLU A 243 124.96 24.53 53.71
N THR A 244 124.30 25.68 53.89
CA THR A 244 124.99 26.95 54.13
C THR A 244 125.72 26.98 55.49
N LEU A 245 125.10 26.47 56.56
CA LEU A 245 125.75 26.27 57.87
C LEU A 245 126.92 25.28 57.80
N ARG A 246 126.81 24.23 56.99
CA ARG A 246 127.91 23.29 56.76
C ARG A 246 129.05 23.97 56.00
N HIS A 247 128.76 24.75 54.96
CA HIS A 247 129.78 25.45 54.19
C HIS A 247 130.54 26.50 55.01
N SER A 248 129.87 27.24 55.90
CA SER A 248 130.54 28.17 56.81
C SER A 248 131.41 27.43 57.85
N SER A 249 130.92 26.32 58.42
CA SER A 249 131.68 25.48 59.34
C SER A 249 132.91 24.83 58.68
N ASP A 250 132.77 24.29 57.47
CA ASP A 250 133.90 23.77 56.67
C ASP A 250 134.92 24.90 56.39
N GLN A 251 134.45 26.12 56.03
CA GLN A 251 135.32 27.29 55.80
C GLN A 251 136.06 27.75 57.06
N GLU A 252 135.42 27.74 58.24
CA GLU A 252 136.07 28.01 59.53
C GLU A 252 137.09 26.93 59.88
N CYS A 253 136.76 25.65 59.68
CA CYS A 253 137.68 24.54 59.89
C CYS A 253 138.93 24.65 59.01
N PHE A 254 138.80 25.02 57.73
CA PHE A 254 139.96 25.29 56.87
C PHE A 254 140.79 26.49 57.35
N GLN A 255 140.15 27.58 57.80
CA GLN A 255 140.87 28.75 58.36
C GLN A 255 141.63 28.42 59.65
N LEU A 256 141.02 27.66 60.56
CA LEU A 256 141.64 27.24 61.82
C LEU A 256 142.77 26.24 61.56
N SER A 257 142.59 25.30 60.64
CA SER A 257 143.65 24.35 60.22
C SER A 257 144.83 25.08 59.58
N GLY A 258 144.57 26.11 58.76
CA GLY A 258 145.62 26.95 58.17
C GLY A 258 146.43 27.73 59.22
N LYS A 259 145.76 28.31 60.22
CA LYS A 259 146.40 28.99 61.36
C LYS A 259 147.20 28.03 62.24
N LEU A 260 146.68 26.82 62.48
CA LEU A 260 147.38 25.77 63.22
C LEU A 260 148.65 25.35 62.50
N ALA A 261 148.57 25.05 61.20
CA ALA A 261 149.73 24.65 60.38
C ALA A 261 150.82 25.74 60.34
N GLN A 262 150.44 27.03 60.30
CA GLN A 262 151.38 28.15 60.41
C GLN A 262 152.10 28.15 61.77
N SER A 263 151.37 27.99 62.87
CA SER A 263 151.97 27.95 64.21
C SER A 263 152.83 26.68 64.44
N GLU A 264 152.45 25.54 63.85
CA GLU A 264 153.26 24.31 63.88
C GLU A 264 154.58 24.45 63.09
N GLU A 265 154.59 25.22 61.99
CA GLU A 265 155.80 25.57 61.24
C GLU A 265 156.73 26.46 62.07
N GLU A 266 156.18 27.51 62.70
CA GLU A 266 156.92 28.39 63.62
C GLU A 266 157.52 27.58 64.79
N VAL A 267 156.75 26.67 65.39
CA VAL A 267 157.20 25.79 66.48
C VAL A 267 158.28 24.81 66.00
N ARG A 268 158.23 24.30 64.76
CA ARG A 268 159.32 23.48 64.19
C ARG A 268 160.58 24.29 63.98
N HIS A 269 160.51 25.46 63.33
CA HIS A 269 161.66 26.35 63.16
C HIS A 269 162.30 26.75 64.50
N LEU A 270 161.50 26.97 65.56
CA LEU A 270 162.02 27.22 66.91
C LEU A 270 162.69 25.99 67.52
N LYS A 271 162.11 24.79 67.38
CA LYS A 271 162.70 23.52 67.86
C LYS A 271 164.03 23.21 67.15
N ASP A 272 164.07 23.33 65.83
CA ASP A 272 165.30 23.10 65.05
C ASP A 272 166.42 24.05 65.49
N ARG A 273 166.08 25.32 65.76
CA ARG A 273 167.04 26.30 66.28
C ARG A 273 167.54 25.97 67.69
N VAL A 274 166.72 25.36 68.55
CA VAL A 274 167.16 24.84 69.86
C VAL A 274 168.07 23.63 69.68
N ALA A 275 167.70 22.65 68.84
CA ALA A 275 168.50 21.45 68.61
C ALA A 275 169.91 21.76 68.06
N VAL A 276 170.05 22.78 67.20
CA VAL A 276 171.37 23.25 66.72
C VAL A 276 172.22 23.89 67.83
N LEU A 277 171.60 24.55 68.81
CA LEU A 277 172.30 25.09 69.98
C LEU A 277 172.74 23.96 70.93
N GLU A 278 171.87 22.99 71.21
CA GLU A 278 172.18 21.82 72.04
C GLU A 278 173.28 20.95 71.41
N GLN A 279 173.27 20.77 70.09
CA GLN A 279 174.35 20.06 69.39
C GLN A 279 175.69 20.79 69.49
N ARG A 280 175.72 22.13 69.50
CA ARG A 280 176.96 22.89 69.76
C ARG A 280 177.49 22.66 71.17
N THR A 281 176.65 22.81 72.19
CA THR A 281 177.08 22.61 73.59
C THR A 281 177.53 21.16 73.85
N ASN A 282 176.88 20.18 73.22
CA ASN A 282 177.27 18.78 73.34
C ASN A 282 178.57 18.46 72.58
N ALA A 283 178.80 19.06 71.41
CA ALA A 283 180.06 18.92 70.68
C ALA A 283 181.24 19.57 71.43
N GLU A 284 181.02 20.69 72.12
CA GLU A 284 182.03 21.30 73.00
C GLU A 284 182.41 20.38 74.18
N CYS A 285 181.44 19.66 74.75
CA CYS A 285 181.69 18.69 75.82
C CYS A 285 182.46 17.44 75.37
N VAL A 286 182.19 16.91 74.17
CA VAL A 286 182.81 15.66 73.67
C VAL A 286 184.27 15.83 73.25
N ASN A 287 184.69 17.04 72.88
CA ASN A 287 186.08 17.31 72.47
C ASN A 287 187.11 17.34 73.63
N LEU A 288 186.67 17.21 74.89
CA LEU A 288 187.54 17.24 76.08
C LEU A 288 187.90 15.85 76.63
N GLY A 289 188.33 14.96 75.73
CA GLY A 289 189.34 13.94 76.01
C GLY A 289 189.02 12.86 77.06
N ALA A 290 188.21 11.87 76.69
CA ALA A 290 188.12 10.59 77.39
C ALA A 290 188.16 9.42 76.39
N GLU A 291 189.20 8.58 76.45
CA GLU A 291 189.23 7.31 75.72
C GLU A 291 188.30 6.31 76.42
N LEU A 292 187.28 5.80 75.71
CA LEU A 292 186.31 4.86 76.29
C LEU A 292 186.99 3.56 76.74
N THR A 293 186.71 3.16 77.97
CA THR A 293 187.26 1.95 78.57
C THR A 293 186.56 0.70 78.03
N VAL A 294 187.11 -0.48 78.33
CA VAL A 294 186.49 -1.77 77.95
C VAL A 294 185.09 -1.93 78.56
N ASN A 295 184.83 -1.36 79.75
CA ASN A 295 183.49 -1.34 80.34
C ASN A 295 182.52 -0.50 79.52
N ASP A 296 182.93 0.66 79.02
CA ASP A 296 182.09 1.53 78.20
C ASP A 296 181.72 0.85 76.87
N ARG A 297 182.65 0.06 76.30
CA ARG A 297 182.37 -0.76 75.11
C ARG A 297 181.42 -1.92 75.39
N ILE A 298 181.51 -2.57 76.55
CA ILE A 298 180.53 -3.57 76.99
C ILE A 298 179.16 -2.93 77.24
N GLN A 299 179.12 -1.74 77.83
CA GLN A 299 177.91 -0.97 78.08
C GLN A 299 177.24 -0.50 76.77
N ALA A 300 178.04 -0.12 75.76
CA ALA A 300 177.56 0.15 74.40
C ALA A 300 176.91 -1.08 73.77
N LEU A 301 177.57 -2.25 73.79
CA LEU A 301 177.00 -3.51 73.26
C LEU A 301 175.72 -3.95 74.00
N LEU A 302 175.64 -3.72 75.32
CA LEU A 302 174.40 -3.94 76.09
C LEU A 302 173.31 -2.91 75.75
N GLY A 303 173.67 -1.68 75.37
CA GLY A 303 172.77 -0.67 74.83
C GLY A 303 172.22 -1.06 73.45
N GLU A 304 173.10 -1.47 72.53
CA GLU A 304 172.76 -1.98 71.21
C GLU A 304 171.83 -3.20 71.31
N ARG A 305 172.13 -4.15 72.18
CA ARG A 305 171.25 -5.29 72.43
C ARG A 305 169.86 -4.84 72.88
N ARG A 306 169.75 -3.94 73.87
CA ARG A 306 168.45 -3.41 74.35
C ARG A 306 167.69 -2.67 73.25
N LEU A 307 168.39 -2.02 72.31
CA LEU A 307 167.79 -1.36 71.15
C LEU A 307 167.29 -2.37 70.10
N LEU A 308 168.01 -3.48 69.89
CA LEU A 308 167.58 -4.56 69.01
C LEU A 308 166.41 -5.36 69.61
N ASP A 309 166.45 -5.68 70.91
CA ASP A 309 165.36 -6.32 71.64
C ASP A 309 164.07 -5.47 71.53
N ARG A 310 164.16 -4.14 71.74
CA ARG A 310 163.02 -3.20 71.51
C ARG A 310 162.53 -3.17 70.07
N ARG A 311 163.41 -3.12 69.08
CA ARG A 311 163.01 -3.13 67.65
C ARG A 311 162.30 -4.42 67.25
N LEU A 312 162.63 -5.55 67.90
CA LEU A 312 161.91 -6.80 67.73
C LEU A 312 160.50 -6.72 68.34
N GLU A 313 160.37 -6.15 69.53
CA GLU A 313 159.09 -5.91 70.21
C GLU A 313 158.19 -4.94 69.42
N GLU A 314 158.74 -3.84 68.92
CA GLU A 314 158.09 -2.88 68.01
C GLU A 314 157.60 -3.58 66.72
N ALA A 315 158.45 -4.38 66.07
CA ALA A 315 158.09 -5.15 64.88
C ALA A 315 156.99 -6.19 65.16
N HIS A 316 157.02 -6.85 66.33
CA HIS A 316 155.94 -7.76 66.75
C HIS A 316 154.62 -7.02 67.00
N LEU A 317 154.64 -5.83 67.62
CA LEU A 317 153.45 -5.00 67.82
C LEU A 317 152.85 -4.56 66.49
N HIS A 318 153.66 -4.09 65.54
CA HIS A 318 153.20 -3.76 64.19
C HIS A 318 152.62 -4.96 63.45
N LEU A 319 153.24 -6.15 63.55
CA LEU A 319 152.69 -7.37 62.96
C LEU A 319 151.37 -7.81 63.61
N LEU A 320 151.18 -7.57 64.91
CA LEU A 320 149.91 -7.82 65.61
C LEU A 320 148.82 -6.81 65.22
N GLU A 321 149.16 -5.54 65.06
CA GLU A 321 148.25 -4.48 64.57
C GLU A 321 147.81 -4.74 63.12
N ILE A 322 148.75 -5.13 62.25
CA ILE A 322 148.48 -5.59 60.89
C ILE A 322 147.57 -6.83 60.95
N LYS A 323 147.91 -7.86 61.72
CA LYS A 323 147.06 -9.06 61.84
C LYS A 323 145.65 -8.74 62.33
N SER A 324 145.50 -7.82 63.29
CA SER A 324 144.22 -7.37 63.84
C SER A 324 143.38 -6.64 62.78
N SER A 325 143.96 -5.64 62.10
CA SER A 325 143.28 -4.86 61.06
C SER A 325 142.89 -5.70 59.84
N TRP A 326 143.74 -6.63 59.40
CA TRP A 326 143.39 -7.59 58.35
C TRP A 326 142.28 -8.57 58.80
N SER A 327 142.29 -9.03 60.05
CA SER A 327 141.21 -9.88 60.59
C SER A 327 139.88 -9.14 60.63
N GLY A 328 139.86 -7.88 61.07
CA GLY A 328 138.67 -7.03 61.04
C GLY A 328 138.17 -6.75 59.62
N LYS A 329 139.08 -6.57 58.65
CA LYS A 329 138.73 -6.41 57.23
C LYS A 329 138.14 -7.69 56.62
N ILE A 330 138.65 -8.86 56.99
CA ILE A 330 138.09 -10.16 56.60
C ILE A 330 136.66 -10.31 57.15
N LEU A 331 136.45 -10.10 58.45
CA LEU A 331 135.11 -10.18 59.09
C LEU A 331 134.09 -9.21 58.46
N SER A 332 134.54 -8.02 58.06
CA SER A 332 133.70 -7.05 57.35
C SER A 332 133.31 -7.55 55.95
N LEU A 333 134.26 -8.08 55.18
CA LEU A 333 134.01 -8.68 53.86
C LEU A 333 133.13 -9.93 53.95
N GLU A 334 133.34 -10.82 54.92
CA GLU A 334 132.49 -11.99 55.19
C GLU A 334 131.05 -11.55 55.54
N THR A 335 130.90 -10.50 56.34
CA THR A 335 129.59 -9.91 56.65
C THR A 335 128.93 -9.32 55.41
N GLN A 336 129.69 -8.64 54.53
CA GLN A 336 129.18 -8.08 53.28
C GLN A 336 128.77 -9.17 52.29
N VAL A 337 129.60 -10.20 52.10
CA VAL A 337 129.27 -11.38 51.29
C VAL A 337 128.02 -12.07 51.85
N GLY A 338 127.92 -12.28 53.17
CA GLY A 338 126.74 -12.85 53.81
C GLY A 338 125.45 -12.02 53.64
N ARG A 339 125.55 -10.68 53.54
CA ARG A 339 124.41 -9.81 53.20
C ARG A 339 124.03 -9.96 51.72
N LEU A 340 125.00 -9.84 50.81
CA LEU A 340 124.79 -9.96 49.37
C LEU A 340 124.23 -11.34 48.97
N SER A 341 124.73 -12.42 49.57
CA SER A 341 124.21 -13.78 49.34
C SER A 341 122.75 -13.93 49.80
N ARG A 342 122.35 -13.23 50.87
CA ARG A 342 120.97 -13.25 51.37
C ARG A 342 120.05 -12.43 50.47
N GLN A 343 120.46 -11.22 50.10
CA GLN A 343 119.76 -10.35 49.16
C GLN A 343 119.54 -11.05 47.81
N ALA A 344 120.57 -11.65 47.21
CA ALA A 344 120.44 -12.39 45.96
C ALA A 344 119.47 -13.60 46.06
N ALA A 345 119.37 -14.22 47.23
CA ALA A 345 118.39 -15.29 47.49
C ALA A 345 116.97 -14.77 47.73
N GLU A 346 116.81 -13.50 48.15
CA GLU A 346 115.52 -12.81 48.35
C GLU A 346 115.00 -12.25 47.02
N GLU A 347 115.81 -11.48 46.28
CA GLU A 347 115.55 -11.09 44.88
C GLU A 347 115.27 -12.30 43.98
N GLY A 348 115.99 -13.41 44.20
CA GLY A 348 115.78 -14.67 43.50
C GLY A 348 114.42 -15.33 43.83
N LYS A 349 113.85 -15.11 45.01
CA LYS A 349 112.48 -15.53 45.36
C LYS A 349 111.44 -14.57 44.77
N GLU A 350 111.69 -13.26 44.84
CA GLU A 350 110.79 -12.23 44.31
C GLU A 350 110.62 -12.34 42.80
N ARG A 351 111.71 -12.49 42.05
CA ARG A 351 111.68 -12.76 40.61
C ARG A 351 110.79 -13.96 40.28
N ARG A 352 110.90 -15.06 41.05
CA ARG A 352 110.07 -16.26 40.86
C ARG A 352 108.59 -16.06 41.22
N ARG A 353 108.24 -15.18 42.16
CA ARG A 353 106.83 -14.81 42.40
C ARG A 353 106.29 -13.96 41.26
N ALA A 354 107.03 -12.94 40.82
CA ALA A 354 106.64 -12.09 39.70
C ALA A 354 106.52 -12.86 38.38
N GLU A 355 107.37 -13.87 38.14
CA GLU A 355 107.25 -14.80 37.01
C GLU A 355 105.96 -15.64 37.10
N GLN A 356 105.64 -16.19 38.28
CA GLN A 356 104.40 -16.95 38.51
C GLN A 356 103.14 -16.08 38.36
N GLU A 357 103.16 -14.85 38.85
CA GLU A 357 102.06 -13.87 38.71
C GLU A 357 101.88 -13.44 37.25
N ARG A 358 102.98 -13.16 36.53
CA ARG A 358 102.96 -12.89 35.08
C ARG A 358 102.35 -14.06 34.31
N ASP A 359 102.75 -15.30 34.61
CA ASP A 359 102.29 -16.48 33.88
C ASP A 359 100.80 -16.77 34.17
N ALA A 360 100.36 -16.59 35.41
CA ALA A 360 98.94 -16.64 35.78
C ALA A 360 98.11 -15.55 35.06
N LEU A 361 98.66 -14.33 34.93
CA LEU A 361 98.02 -13.25 34.16
C LEU A 361 97.97 -13.55 32.65
N MET A 362 99.02 -14.16 32.07
CA MET A 362 99.01 -14.58 30.67
C MET A 362 97.96 -15.66 30.40
N GLU A 363 97.82 -16.67 31.26
CA GLU A 363 96.73 -17.65 31.12
C GLU A 363 95.34 -17.01 31.32
N ARG A 364 95.22 -16.01 32.20
CA ARG A 364 93.98 -15.25 32.37
C ARG A 364 93.64 -14.44 31.11
N ILE A 365 94.63 -13.85 30.45
CA ILE A 365 94.47 -13.14 29.17
C ILE A 365 94.00 -14.11 28.07
N LYS A 366 94.71 -15.24 27.87
CA LYS A 366 94.31 -16.27 26.89
C LYS A 366 92.87 -16.76 27.10
N ALA A 367 92.47 -16.98 28.35
CA ALA A 367 91.11 -17.38 28.68
C ALA A 367 90.08 -16.31 28.31
N LEU A 368 90.39 -15.03 28.53
CA LEU A 368 89.54 -13.91 28.12
C LEU A 368 89.49 -13.73 26.60
N GLU A 369 90.61 -13.90 25.89
CA GLU A 369 90.66 -13.88 24.41
C GLU A 369 89.74 -14.94 23.81
N VAL A 370 89.76 -16.17 24.32
CA VAL A 370 88.86 -17.26 23.89
C VAL A 370 87.39 -16.96 24.20
N ILE A 371 87.08 -16.27 25.30
CA ILE A 371 85.72 -15.83 25.62
C ILE A 371 85.27 -14.72 24.66
N VAL A 372 86.15 -13.74 24.38
CA VAL A 372 85.89 -12.64 23.44
C VAL A 372 85.67 -13.17 22.02
N GLU A 373 86.47 -14.13 21.56
CA GLU A 373 86.31 -14.69 20.21
C GLU A 373 85.02 -15.51 20.05
N LYS A 374 84.63 -16.29 21.08
CA LYS A 374 83.30 -16.92 21.13
C LYS A 374 82.17 -15.89 21.17
N GLY A 375 82.40 -14.75 21.82
CA GLY A 375 81.48 -13.61 21.81
C GLY A 375 81.31 -13.02 20.41
N LYS A 376 82.41 -12.82 19.67
CA LYS A 376 82.37 -12.35 18.27
C LYS A 376 81.67 -13.35 17.34
N SER A 377 81.94 -14.65 17.46
CA SER A 377 81.29 -15.65 16.61
C SER A 377 79.79 -15.72 16.87
N ALA A 378 79.36 -15.65 18.14
CA ALA A 378 77.95 -15.62 18.53
C ALA A 378 77.24 -14.28 18.23
N ALA A 379 77.99 -13.17 18.10
CA ALA A 379 77.47 -11.92 17.58
C ALA A 379 77.24 -12.03 16.06
N LYS A 380 78.26 -12.47 15.31
CA LYS A 380 78.16 -12.67 13.86
C LYS A 380 77.03 -13.63 13.48
N GLU A 381 76.84 -14.74 14.19
CA GLU A 381 75.74 -15.67 13.93
C GLU A 381 74.36 -15.01 14.08
N LYS A 382 74.22 -14.05 15.02
CA LYS A 382 73.00 -13.25 15.18
C LYS A 382 72.85 -12.22 14.07
N ASP A 383 73.93 -11.57 13.64
CA ASP A 383 73.90 -10.64 12.51
C ASP A 383 73.53 -11.38 11.20
N ASP A 384 74.15 -12.53 10.92
CA ASP A 384 73.81 -13.43 9.81
C ASP A 384 72.34 -13.91 9.90
N ARG A 385 71.77 -14.06 11.11
CA ARG A 385 70.33 -14.36 11.30
C ARG A 385 69.43 -13.15 11.08
N ILE A 386 69.83 -11.97 11.54
CA ILE A 386 69.12 -10.71 11.33
C ILE A 386 69.06 -10.40 9.83
N ASP A 387 70.14 -10.64 9.07
CA ASP A 387 70.17 -10.39 7.63
C ASP A 387 69.38 -11.42 6.80
N ARG A 388 69.15 -12.63 7.32
CA ARG A 388 68.13 -13.56 6.76
C ARG A 388 66.72 -13.04 7.03
N LEU A 389 66.40 -12.69 8.27
CA LEU A 389 65.08 -12.15 8.64
C LEU A 389 64.73 -10.83 7.93
N LYS A 390 65.72 -9.99 7.60
CA LYS A 390 65.53 -8.80 6.74
C LYS A 390 65.09 -9.19 5.33
N LYS A 391 65.74 -10.20 4.73
CA LYS A 391 65.38 -10.69 3.37
C LYS A 391 64.01 -11.33 3.36
N GLU A 392 63.72 -12.22 4.31
CA GLU A 392 62.41 -12.84 4.47
C GLU A 392 61.29 -11.78 4.63
N ARG A 393 61.55 -10.70 5.40
CA ARG A 393 60.66 -9.53 5.48
C ARG A 393 60.51 -8.81 4.14
N ASP A 394 61.61 -8.54 3.43
CA ASP A 394 61.59 -7.77 2.18
C ASP A 394 60.93 -8.57 1.04
N GLU A 395 61.11 -9.88 1.01
CA GLU A 395 60.42 -10.84 0.14
C GLU A 395 58.90 -10.82 0.44
N LEU A 396 58.49 -10.91 1.70
CA LEU A 396 57.08 -10.79 2.12
C LEU A 396 56.47 -9.40 1.81
N ILE A 397 57.27 -8.33 1.83
CA ILE A 397 56.83 -6.97 1.45
C ILE A 397 56.56 -6.88 -0.05
N GLU A 398 57.40 -7.48 -0.90
CA GLU A 398 57.12 -7.53 -2.34
C GLU A 398 55.94 -8.46 -2.64
N GLU A 399 55.84 -9.65 -2.02
CA GLU A 399 54.67 -10.53 -2.17
C GLU A 399 53.36 -9.81 -1.78
N LEU A 400 53.36 -9.03 -0.69
CA LEU A 400 52.20 -8.27 -0.26
C LEU A 400 51.79 -7.23 -1.30
N LYS A 401 52.73 -6.41 -1.83
CA LYS A 401 52.45 -5.47 -2.94
C LYS A 401 51.95 -6.19 -4.19
N ASP A 402 52.48 -7.37 -4.48
CA ASP A 402 52.06 -8.20 -5.61
C ASP A 402 50.64 -8.74 -5.42
N THR A 403 50.15 -8.91 -4.18
CA THR A 403 48.73 -9.20 -3.91
C THR A 403 47.85 -7.95 -3.91
N GLU A 404 48.34 -6.81 -3.39
CA GLU A 404 47.61 -5.54 -3.41
C GLU A 404 47.34 -5.06 -4.84
N THR A 405 48.35 -5.10 -5.71
CA THR A 405 48.21 -4.70 -7.12
C THR A 405 47.28 -5.61 -7.92
N LYS A 406 47.27 -6.92 -7.64
CA LYS A 406 46.28 -7.86 -8.21
C LYS A 406 44.87 -7.54 -7.71
N ARG A 407 44.69 -7.34 -6.40
CA ARG A 407 43.42 -6.93 -5.78
C ARG A 407 42.91 -5.60 -6.34
N ASP A 408 43.78 -4.62 -6.58
CA ASP A 408 43.40 -3.34 -7.19
C ASP A 408 43.04 -3.47 -8.69
N GLN A 409 43.68 -4.38 -9.43
CA GLN A 409 43.27 -4.71 -10.80
C GLN A 409 41.90 -5.41 -10.83
N GLU A 410 41.66 -6.37 -9.94
CA GLU A 410 40.36 -7.06 -9.80
C GLU A 410 39.25 -6.06 -9.42
N VAL A 411 39.48 -5.21 -8.41
CA VAL A 411 38.55 -4.15 -8.01
C VAL A 411 38.30 -3.17 -9.16
N GLY A 412 39.33 -2.79 -9.92
CA GLY A 412 39.18 -1.95 -11.11
C GLY A 412 38.31 -2.61 -12.20
N SER A 413 38.49 -3.91 -12.47
CA SER A 413 37.66 -4.64 -13.43
C SER A 413 36.20 -4.78 -12.97
N LEU A 414 35.97 -5.06 -11.68
CA LEU A 414 34.63 -5.16 -11.12
C LEU A 414 33.93 -3.79 -11.10
N GLN A 415 34.66 -2.70 -10.83
CA GLN A 415 34.12 -1.34 -10.97
C GLN A 415 33.73 -1.02 -12.42
N GLN A 416 34.54 -1.44 -13.40
CA GLN A 416 34.21 -1.27 -14.82
C GLN A 416 32.96 -2.09 -15.21
N GLU A 417 32.84 -3.33 -14.74
CA GLU A 417 31.65 -4.17 -14.96
C GLU A 417 30.40 -3.57 -14.31
N ILE A 418 30.49 -3.07 -13.08
CA ILE A 418 29.39 -2.36 -12.39
C ILE A 418 28.96 -1.10 -13.17
N VAL A 419 29.90 -0.36 -13.76
CA VAL A 419 29.58 0.81 -14.62
C VAL A 419 28.91 0.37 -15.92
N LEU A 420 29.35 -0.72 -16.55
CA LEU A 420 28.70 -1.27 -17.75
C LEU A 420 27.27 -1.73 -17.46
N VAL A 421 27.06 -2.56 -16.44
CA VAL A 421 25.73 -3.03 -16.00
C VAL A 421 24.85 -1.87 -15.54
N GLY A 422 25.42 -0.84 -14.91
CA GLY A 422 24.72 0.41 -14.57
C GLY A 422 24.19 1.15 -15.80
N ASN A 423 25.04 1.32 -16.83
CA ASN A 423 24.65 1.93 -18.10
C ASN A 423 23.59 1.10 -18.84
N GLU A 424 23.71 -0.24 -18.83
CA GLU A 424 22.71 -1.13 -19.41
C GLU A 424 21.36 -1.03 -18.67
N ASN A 425 21.39 -0.93 -17.34
CA ASN A 425 20.18 -0.77 -16.51
C ASN A 425 19.48 0.58 -16.76
N GLU A 426 20.21 1.70 -16.88
CA GLU A 426 19.63 2.97 -17.35
C GLU A 426 19.09 2.86 -18.79
N GLY A 427 19.78 2.10 -19.65
CA GLY A 427 19.31 1.72 -20.98
C GLY A 427 18.06 0.83 -20.97
N VAL A 428 17.78 0.07 -19.91
CA VAL A 428 16.54 -0.67 -19.70
C VAL A 428 15.44 0.25 -19.15
N LYS A 429 15.72 1.07 -18.14
CA LYS A 429 14.77 2.02 -17.54
C LYS A 429 14.22 3.01 -18.57
N THR A 430 15.06 3.54 -19.46
CA THR A 430 14.65 4.45 -20.54
C THR A 430 13.71 3.76 -21.53
N ARG A 431 14.03 2.53 -21.96
CA ARG A 431 13.15 1.71 -22.80
C ARG A 431 11.84 1.34 -22.11
N LEU A 432 11.86 1.05 -20.80
CA LEU A 432 10.67 0.79 -19.99
C LEU A 432 9.77 2.04 -19.93
N PHE A 433 10.33 3.21 -19.61
CA PHE A 433 9.60 4.47 -19.55
C PHE A 433 8.98 4.86 -20.91
N GLU A 434 9.69 4.62 -22.02
CA GLU A 434 9.11 4.77 -23.36
C GLU A 434 7.95 3.79 -23.61
N ALA A 435 8.07 2.53 -23.19
CA ALA A 435 7.01 1.53 -23.34
C ALA A 435 5.79 1.88 -22.48
N GLU A 436 5.97 2.32 -21.24
CA GLU A 436 4.92 2.84 -20.35
C GLU A 436 4.25 4.09 -20.92
N LYS A 437 5.00 4.96 -21.61
CA LYS A 437 4.43 6.13 -22.29
C LYS A 437 3.57 5.72 -23.48
N ARG A 438 4.08 4.83 -24.34
CA ARG A 438 3.32 4.27 -25.48
C ARG A 438 2.08 3.50 -25.02
N LEU A 439 2.17 2.76 -23.91
CA LEU A 439 1.03 2.07 -23.31
C LEU A 439 -0.05 3.06 -22.88
N ARG A 440 0.32 4.12 -22.13
CA ARG A 440 -0.62 5.18 -21.74
C ARG A 440 -1.23 5.92 -22.93
N GLU A 441 -0.47 6.14 -24.00
CA GLU A 441 -0.99 6.71 -25.25
C GLU A 441 -2.07 5.78 -25.85
N VAL A 442 -1.80 4.48 -26.00
CA VAL A 442 -2.77 3.48 -26.48
C VAL A 442 -3.97 3.31 -25.52
N GLU A 443 -3.77 3.38 -24.20
CA GLU A 443 -4.86 3.36 -23.21
C GLU A 443 -5.78 4.59 -23.38
N THR A 444 -5.23 5.78 -23.63
CA THR A 444 -6.04 6.96 -23.93
C THR A 444 -6.75 6.87 -25.28
N GLU A 445 -6.12 6.34 -26.32
CA GLU A 445 -6.77 6.09 -27.62
C GLU A 445 -7.92 5.07 -27.47
N PHE A 446 -7.70 3.97 -26.74
CA PHE A 446 -8.72 2.97 -26.46
C PHE A 446 -9.89 3.54 -25.64
N ALA A 447 -9.63 4.44 -24.70
CA ALA A 447 -10.67 5.15 -23.95
C ALA A 447 -11.50 6.06 -24.87
N HIS A 448 -10.87 6.83 -25.77
CA HIS A 448 -11.60 7.67 -26.75
C HIS A 448 -12.44 6.80 -27.71
N ILE A 449 -11.90 5.69 -28.21
CA ILE A 449 -12.63 4.74 -29.07
C ILE A 449 -13.80 4.11 -28.31
N SER A 450 -13.62 3.79 -27.02
CA SER A 450 -14.69 3.23 -26.17
C SER A 450 -15.82 4.22 -25.93
N ILE A 451 -15.50 5.51 -25.70
CA ILE A 451 -16.49 6.59 -25.57
C ILE A 451 -17.24 6.77 -26.88
N ALA A 452 -16.53 6.92 -28.01
CA ALA A 452 -17.17 7.10 -29.32
C ALA A 452 -18.04 5.89 -29.73
N LEU A 453 -17.67 4.68 -29.32
CA LEU A 453 -18.49 3.47 -29.51
C LEU A 453 -19.76 3.49 -28.63
N GLU A 454 -19.70 4.04 -27.42
CA GLU A 454 -20.88 4.19 -26.56
C GLU A 454 -21.81 5.32 -27.04
N ASP A 455 -21.24 6.42 -27.55
CA ASP A 455 -21.98 7.48 -28.23
C ASP A 455 -22.72 6.93 -29.46
N GLU A 456 -22.04 6.17 -30.33
CA GLU A 456 -22.66 5.49 -31.48
C GLU A 456 -23.72 4.46 -31.06
N LYS A 457 -23.50 3.66 -30.00
CA LYS A 457 -24.57 2.80 -29.45
C LYS A 457 -25.78 3.62 -29.02
N SER A 458 -25.57 4.73 -28.31
CA SER A 458 -26.66 5.58 -27.83
C SER A 458 -27.46 6.18 -28.99
N SER A 459 -26.77 6.70 -30.02
CA SER A 459 -27.33 7.16 -31.30
C SER A 459 -28.14 6.04 -31.98
N ASN A 460 -27.58 4.84 -32.06
CA ASN A 460 -28.23 3.68 -32.66
C ASN A 460 -29.50 3.26 -31.86
N THR A 461 -29.47 3.30 -30.53
CA THR A 461 -30.68 3.06 -29.71
C THR A 461 -31.74 4.14 -29.88
N ALA A 462 -31.35 5.41 -30.05
CA ALA A 462 -32.28 6.50 -30.34
C ALA A 462 -32.93 6.34 -31.73
N LEU A 463 -32.15 6.00 -32.76
CA LEU A 463 -32.65 5.67 -34.09
C LEU A 463 -33.57 4.43 -34.07
N HIS A 464 -33.26 3.41 -33.26
CA HIS A 464 -34.14 2.27 -33.06
C HIS A 464 -35.47 2.64 -32.38
N LEU A 465 -35.46 3.59 -31.43
CA LEU A 465 -36.66 4.12 -30.79
C LEU A 465 -37.50 4.97 -31.77
N GLU A 466 -36.87 5.82 -32.58
CA GLU A 466 -37.54 6.60 -33.62
C GLU A 466 -38.15 5.68 -34.70
N LEU A 467 -37.42 4.64 -35.13
CA LEU A 467 -37.95 3.61 -36.03
C LEU A 467 -39.11 2.80 -35.42
N ALA A 468 -39.17 2.64 -34.10
CA ALA A 468 -40.32 2.05 -33.42
C ALA A 468 -41.52 3.01 -33.45
N GLN A 469 -41.33 4.27 -33.05
CA GLN A 469 -42.38 5.29 -33.09
C GLN A 469 -42.96 5.51 -34.50
N LEU A 470 -42.11 5.47 -35.54
CA LEU A 470 -42.53 5.55 -36.94
C LEU A 470 -43.31 4.31 -37.41
N ARG A 471 -43.02 3.12 -36.85
CA ARG A 471 -43.84 1.90 -37.09
C ARG A 471 -45.18 2.00 -36.40
N ASP A 472 -45.21 2.38 -35.12
CA ASP A 472 -46.44 2.56 -34.35
C ASP A 472 -47.36 3.61 -35.01
N ALA A 473 -46.79 4.72 -35.48
CA ALA A 473 -47.52 5.75 -36.24
C ALA A 473 -48.03 5.24 -37.60
N LEU A 474 -47.25 4.40 -38.29
CA LEU A 474 -47.67 3.77 -39.55
C LEU A 474 -48.79 2.75 -39.32
N GLU A 475 -48.75 1.95 -38.25
CA GLU A 475 -49.83 1.03 -37.87
C GLU A 475 -51.09 1.80 -37.42
N ALA A 476 -50.93 2.92 -36.70
CA ALA A 476 -52.04 3.81 -36.35
C ALA A 476 -52.71 4.41 -37.59
N GLU A 477 -51.96 4.88 -38.59
CA GLU A 477 -52.55 5.44 -39.81
C GLU A 477 -53.06 4.34 -40.77
N GLN A 478 -52.48 3.14 -40.77
CA GLN A 478 -53.03 1.97 -41.46
C GLN A 478 -54.37 1.53 -40.85
N THR A 479 -54.48 1.44 -39.53
CA THR A 479 -55.74 1.10 -38.86
C THR A 479 -56.79 2.20 -39.02
N ARG A 480 -56.38 3.48 -39.02
CA ARG A 480 -57.25 4.61 -39.38
C ARG A 480 -57.75 4.54 -40.82
N SER A 481 -56.88 4.21 -41.77
CA SER A 481 -57.21 4.00 -43.19
C SER A 481 -58.17 2.81 -43.39
N ALA A 482 -57.95 1.71 -42.67
CA ALA A 482 -58.87 0.57 -42.65
C ALA A 482 -60.26 0.95 -42.09
N ASN A 483 -60.30 1.71 -40.99
CA ASN A 483 -61.55 2.23 -40.42
C ASN A 483 -62.27 3.20 -41.38
N LEU A 484 -61.54 4.09 -42.06
CA LEU A 484 -62.08 4.95 -43.12
C LEU A 484 -62.65 4.13 -44.30
N SER A 485 -61.96 3.08 -44.72
CA SER A 485 -62.43 2.16 -45.77
C SER A 485 -63.70 1.41 -45.36
N ILE A 486 -63.79 0.95 -44.10
CA ILE A 486 -65.00 0.31 -43.55
C ILE A 486 -66.17 1.29 -43.51
N SER A 487 -65.96 2.53 -43.04
CA SER A 487 -67.01 3.56 -43.01
C SER A 487 -67.45 3.99 -44.42
N LEU A 488 -66.51 4.13 -45.36
CA LEU A 488 -66.82 4.46 -46.76
C LEU A 488 -67.59 3.33 -47.46
N ASN A 489 -67.37 2.07 -47.08
CA ASN A 489 -68.18 0.95 -47.56
C ASN A 489 -69.57 0.89 -46.89
N ARG A 490 -69.75 1.36 -45.64
CA ARG A 490 -71.08 1.58 -45.06
C ARG A 490 -71.86 2.68 -45.79
N GLU A 491 -71.25 3.85 -45.97
CA GLU A 491 -71.81 4.97 -46.74
C GLU A 491 -72.18 4.56 -48.17
N ARG A 492 -71.37 3.72 -48.84
CA ARG A 492 -71.75 3.11 -50.13
C ARG A 492 -72.97 2.20 -50.00
N GLY A 493 -73.02 1.30 -49.01
CA GLY A 493 -74.18 0.43 -48.78
C GLY A 493 -75.46 1.22 -48.50
N GLU A 494 -75.38 2.30 -47.73
CA GLU A 494 -76.51 3.19 -47.42
C GLU A 494 -76.91 4.04 -48.65
N LYS A 495 -75.95 4.46 -49.47
CA LYS A 495 -76.22 5.05 -50.79
C LYS A 495 -76.92 4.07 -51.74
N ASP A 496 -76.50 2.82 -51.79
CA ASP A 496 -77.08 1.81 -52.68
C ASP A 496 -78.48 1.39 -52.20
N VAL A 497 -78.72 1.32 -50.88
CA VAL A 497 -80.06 1.15 -50.29
C VAL A 497 -80.96 2.36 -50.56
N THR A 498 -80.46 3.59 -50.47
CA THR A 498 -81.24 4.79 -50.81
C THR A 498 -81.48 4.93 -52.31
N LEU A 499 -80.58 4.47 -53.18
CA LEU A 499 -80.80 4.34 -54.62
C LEU A 499 -81.86 3.29 -54.96
N LEU A 500 -81.84 2.12 -54.32
CA LEU A 500 -82.90 1.11 -54.46
C LEU A 500 -84.26 1.65 -54.00
N ARG A 501 -84.29 2.36 -52.87
CA ARG A 501 -85.51 3.01 -52.38
C ARG A 501 -85.99 4.15 -53.30
N ASN A 502 -85.07 4.89 -53.90
CA ASN A 502 -85.39 5.91 -54.90
C ASN A 502 -85.99 5.27 -56.16
N ALA A 503 -85.39 4.20 -56.68
CA ALA A 503 -85.91 3.45 -57.82
C ALA A 503 -87.31 2.85 -57.53
N GLN A 504 -87.53 2.31 -56.32
CA GLN A 504 -88.83 1.80 -55.89
C GLN A 504 -89.90 2.91 -55.84
N VAL A 505 -89.56 4.09 -55.30
CA VAL A 505 -90.47 5.26 -55.31
C VAL A 505 -90.73 5.75 -56.73
N ASN A 506 -89.70 5.77 -57.60
CA ASN A 506 -89.86 6.19 -58.99
C ASN A 506 -90.76 5.22 -59.78
N GLN A 507 -90.69 3.91 -59.48
CA GLN A 507 -91.60 2.90 -60.03
C GLN A 507 -93.04 3.06 -59.53
N GLN A 508 -93.25 3.43 -58.26
CA GLN A 508 -94.57 3.78 -57.74
C GLN A 508 -95.14 5.05 -58.39
N VAL A 509 -94.30 6.06 -58.61
CA VAL A 509 -94.68 7.29 -59.33
C VAL A 509 -95.09 6.99 -60.78
N GLU A 510 -94.38 6.11 -61.48
CA GLU A 510 -94.71 5.81 -62.88
C GLU A 510 -95.99 4.96 -63.03
N LEU A 511 -96.30 4.10 -62.05
CA LEU A 511 -97.60 3.42 -61.94
C LEU A 511 -98.74 4.43 -61.74
N ALA A 512 -98.62 5.35 -60.78
CA ALA A 512 -99.63 6.39 -60.53
C ALA A 512 -99.85 7.31 -61.74
N LYS A 513 -98.80 7.59 -62.54
CA LYS A 513 -98.95 8.30 -63.82
C LYS A 513 -99.68 7.49 -64.90
N GLN A 514 -99.72 6.16 -64.81
CA GLN A 514 -100.47 5.35 -65.75
C GLN A 514 -101.95 5.30 -65.35
N GLU A 515 -102.25 5.10 -64.06
CA GLU A 515 -103.60 5.20 -63.50
C GLU A 515 -104.24 6.57 -63.83
N LEU A 516 -103.47 7.66 -63.72
CA LEU A 516 -103.93 9.01 -64.09
C LEU A 516 -104.26 9.14 -65.59
N ARG A 517 -103.46 8.56 -66.48
CA ARG A 517 -103.71 8.58 -67.93
C ARG A 517 -104.94 7.78 -68.32
N GLU A 518 -105.19 6.66 -67.64
CA GLU A 518 -106.40 5.86 -67.84
C GLU A 518 -107.66 6.65 -67.42
N GLN A 519 -107.61 7.41 -66.31
CA GLN A 519 -108.70 8.32 -65.91
C GLN A 519 -108.87 9.55 -66.83
N GLU A 520 -107.79 10.14 -67.34
CA GLU A 520 -107.87 11.22 -68.35
C GLU A 520 -108.59 10.72 -69.62
N GLN A 521 -108.37 9.46 -70.00
CA GLN A 521 -108.97 8.87 -71.19
C GLN A 521 -110.46 8.55 -70.98
N GLU A 522 -110.87 8.04 -69.81
CA GLU A 522 -112.29 7.93 -69.42
C GLU A 522 -112.99 9.30 -69.37
N ALA A 523 -112.33 10.35 -68.88
CA ALA A 523 -112.88 11.70 -68.83
C ALA A 523 -113.15 12.28 -70.23
N VAL A 524 -112.29 11.99 -71.22
CA VAL A 524 -112.50 12.39 -72.62
C VAL A 524 -113.70 11.65 -73.24
N GLU A 525 -113.90 10.35 -72.94
CA GLU A 525 -115.08 9.62 -73.43
C GLU A 525 -116.39 10.17 -72.81
N LEU A 526 -116.38 10.49 -71.51
CA LEU A 526 -117.51 11.13 -70.84
C LEU A 526 -117.81 12.53 -71.41
N HIS A 527 -116.78 13.33 -71.70
CA HIS A 527 -116.95 14.66 -72.30
C HIS A 527 -117.57 14.61 -73.71
N ASN A 528 -117.12 13.69 -74.56
CA ASN A 528 -117.76 13.46 -75.88
C ASN A 528 -119.23 13.03 -75.75
N LYS A 529 -119.58 12.30 -74.69
CA LYS A 529 -120.96 11.89 -74.38
C LYS A 529 -121.85 13.06 -73.96
N ILE A 530 -121.28 14.06 -73.27
CA ILE A 530 -121.96 15.30 -72.89
C ILE A 530 -122.29 16.14 -74.12
N ILE A 531 -121.33 16.35 -75.05
CA ILE A 531 -121.55 17.13 -76.28
C ILE A 531 -122.71 16.58 -77.12
N VAL A 532 -122.89 15.25 -77.17
CA VAL A 532 -124.03 14.61 -77.85
C VAL A 532 -125.35 14.85 -77.10
N MET A 533 -125.35 14.86 -75.77
CA MET A 533 -126.53 15.16 -74.95
C MET A 533 -126.94 16.64 -75.05
N GLU A 534 -125.98 17.57 -75.06
CA GLU A 534 -126.22 19.02 -75.21
C GLU A 534 -126.90 19.34 -76.54
N LYS A 535 -126.49 18.67 -77.64
CA LYS A 535 -127.15 18.81 -78.93
C LYS A 535 -128.60 18.32 -78.92
N ILE A 536 -128.88 17.21 -78.24
CA ILE A 536 -130.23 16.64 -78.09
C ILE A 536 -131.11 17.55 -77.21
N LEU A 537 -130.53 18.24 -76.23
CA LEU A 537 -131.23 19.25 -75.42
C LEU A 537 -131.62 20.49 -76.25
N ALA A 538 -130.71 21.02 -77.09
CA ALA A 538 -131.02 22.14 -77.97
C ALA A 538 -132.20 21.84 -78.93
N ASP A 539 -132.23 20.64 -79.52
CA ASP A 539 -133.36 20.18 -80.35
C ASP A 539 -134.68 20.03 -79.56
N LYS A 540 -134.62 19.86 -78.23
CA LYS A 540 -135.79 19.82 -77.33
C LYS A 540 -136.25 21.20 -76.91
N ASP A 541 -135.34 22.12 -76.61
CA ASP A 541 -135.68 23.49 -76.21
C ASP A 541 -136.38 24.25 -77.36
N MET A 542 -135.96 24.02 -78.61
CA MET A 542 -136.66 24.52 -79.80
C MET A 542 -138.10 23.97 -79.95
N ALA A 543 -138.38 22.78 -79.43
CA ALA A 543 -139.74 22.21 -79.42
C ALA A 543 -140.59 22.76 -78.25
N ILE A 544 -139.97 23.04 -77.10
CA ILE A 544 -140.62 23.62 -75.92
C ILE A 544 -141.07 25.05 -76.21
N GLU A 545 -140.22 25.89 -76.81
CA GLU A 545 -140.59 27.28 -77.10
C GLU A 545 -141.74 27.39 -78.12
N LYS A 546 -141.89 26.38 -79.01
CA LYS A 546 -143.06 26.27 -79.88
C LYS A 546 -144.34 25.92 -79.11
N MET A 547 -144.30 24.94 -78.20
CA MET A 547 -145.45 24.57 -77.37
C MET A 547 -145.91 25.69 -76.42
N LYS A 548 -144.99 26.58 -76.02
CA LYS A 548 -145.28 27.80 -75.25
C LYS A 548 -146.28 28.71 -75.97
N ILE A 549 -146.03 29.00 -77.25
CA ILE A 549 -146.87 29.88 -78.07
C ILE A 549 -148.29 29.31 -78.20
N ASP A 550 -148.39 28.01 -78.48
CA ASP A 550 -149.66 27.28 -78.55
C ASP A 550 -150.41 27.31 -77.18
N SER A 551 -149.67 27.33 -76.07
CA SER A 551 -150.23 27.40 -74.71
C SER A 551 -150.72 28.81 -74.32
N GLU A 552 -150.10 29.88 -74.81
CA GLU A 552 -150.55 31.26 -74.55
C GLU A 552 -151.86 31.57 -75.29
N GLU A 553 -152.05 31.01 -76.51
CA GLU A 553 -153.30 31.16 -77.27
C GLU A 553 -154.48 30.36 -76.65
N LEU A 554 -154.18 29.27 -75.92
CA LEU A 554 -155.16 28.55 -75.10
C LEU A 554 -155.49 29.28 -73.80
N SER A 555 -154.50 29.85 -73.10
CA SER A 555 -154.69 30.56 -71.83
C SER A 555 -155.72 31.70 -71.94
N LYS A 556 -155.70 32.46 -73.04
CA LYS A 556 -156.68 33.52 -73.32
C LYS A 556 -158.14 33.03 -73.37
N ARG A 557 -158.39 31.81 -73.87
CA ARG A 557 -159.76 31.25 -73.95
C ARG A 557 -160.30 30.76 -72.60
N VAL A 558 -159.45 30.47 -71.63
CA VAL A 558 -159.87 30.08 -70.27
C VAL A 558 -160.35 31.32 -69.52
N GLN A 559 -159.62 32.44 -69.64
CA GLN A 559 -159.91 33.69 -68.94
C GLN A 559 -161.31 34.26 -69.29
N ASP A 560 -161.77 34.10 -70.54
CA ASP A 560 -163.11 34.48 -70.99
C ASP A 560 -164.24 33.65 -70.34
N THR A 561 -163.93 32.45 -69.81
CA THR A 561 -164.94 31.56 -69.17
C THR A 561 -165.02 31.72 -67.66
N GLU A 562 -163.91 32.04 -66.98
CA GLU A 562 -163.87 32.17 -65.52
C GLU A 562 -164.68 33.36 -65.00
N MET A 563 -164.79 34.44 -65.80
CA MET A 563 -165.65 35.59 -65.46
C MET A 563 -167.15 35.25 -65.35
N VAL A 564 -167.63 34.17 -65.98
CA VAL A 564 -169.06 33.82 -66.03
C VAL A 564 -169.50 32.97 -64.82
N GLU A 565 -168.58 32.24 -64.19
CA GLU A 565 -168.86 31.48 -62.95
C GLU A 565 -168.82 32.37 -61.69
N HIS A 566 -167.95 33.38 -61.64
CA HIS A 566 -167.74 34.19 -60.44
C HIS A 566 -169.01 34.95 -59.99
N ASP A 567 -169.70 35.62 -60.92
CA ASP A 567 -170.94 36.36 -60.63
C ASP A 567 -172.10 35.46 -60.19
N LYS A 568 -172.04 34.17 -60.57
CA LYS A 568 -173.03 33.15 -60.23
C LYS A 568 -172.89 32.69 -58.78
N GLN A 569 -171.65 32.56 -58.30
CA GLN A 569 -171.37 32.20 -56.89
C GLN A 569 -171.69 33.36 -55.93
N ALA A 570 -171.53 34.61 -56.36
CA ALA A 570 -171.89 35.79 -55.57
C ALA A 570 -173.39 35.81 -55.20
N ALA A 571 -174.27 35.41 -56.11
CA ALA A 571 -175.71 35.36 -55.88
C ALA A 571 -176.12 34.32 -54.82
N ALA A 572 -175.45 33.16 -54.77
CA ALA A 572 -175.77 32.08 -53.84
C ALA A 572 -175.43 32.41 -52.38
N ASN A 573 -174.29 33.08 -52.15
CA ASN A 573 -173.82 33.38 -50.80
C ASN A 573 -174.73 34.39 -50.08
N LEU A 574 -175.23 35.41 -50.80
CA LEU A 574 -176.08 36.46 -50.23
C LEU A 574 -177.47 35.95 -49.80
N GLU A 575 -178.02 34.95 -50.50
CA GLU A 575 -179.31 34.35 -50.10
C GLU A 575 -179.19 33.59 -48.76
N GLN A 576 -178.06 32.91 -48.53
CA GLN A 576 -177.80 32.20 -47.27
C GLN A 576 -177.58 33.18 -46.10
N GLU A 577 -176.91 34.31 -46.34
CA GLU A 577 -176.66 35.34 -45.33
C GLU A 577 -177.96 36.04 -44.89
N LEU A 578 -178.87 36.32 -45.83
CA LEU A 578 -180.20 36.86 -45.52
C LEU A 578 -181.07 35.89 -44.71
N ARG A 579 -180.99 34.58 -44.98
CA ARG A 579 -181.71 33.54 -44.21
C ARG A 579 -181.22 33.47 -42.76
N ASN A 580 -179.91 33.57 -42.53
CA ASN A 580 -179.34 33.56 -41.17
C ASN A 580 -179.70 34.83 -40.38
N ASN A 581 -179.61 36.02 -40.99
CA ASN A 581 -179.92 37.29 -40.32
C ASN A 581 -181.38 37.40 -39.85
N ILE A 582 -182.33 36.79 -40.57
CA ILE A 582 -183.74 36.74 -40.13
C ILE A 582 -183.86 35.91 -38.83
N SER A 583 -183.16 34.77 -38.73
CA SER A 583 -183.16 33.93 -37.53
C SER A 583 -182.54 34.65 -36.32
N GLU A 584 -181.46 35.40 -36.50
CA GLU A 584 -180.83 36.15 -35.40
C GLU A 584 -181.67 37.35 -34.95
N LEU A 585 -182.42 37.99 -35.85
CA LEU A 585 -183.32 39.09 -35.49
C LEU A 585 -184.53 38.60 -34.66
N GLU A 586 -184.95 37.35 -34.82
CA GLU A 586 -185.98 36.73 -33.97
C GLU A 586 -185.45 36.40 -32.56
N GLU A 587 -184.23 35.87 -32.41
CA GLU A 587 -183.64 35.62 -31.08
C GLU A 587 -183.19 36.90 -30.35
N GLN A 588 -182.60 37.88 -31.03
CA GLN A 588 -182.15 39.11 -30.37
C GLN A 588 -183.33 39.99 -29.88
N LEU A 589 -184.54 39.80 -30.42
CA LEU A 589 -185.77 40.39 -29.88
C LEU A 589 -186.11 39.83 -28.48
N ILE A 590 -185.80 38.56 -28.23
CA ILE A 590 -186.00 37.88 -26.95
C ILE A 590 -184.97 38.37 -25.92
N GLU A 591 -183.69 38.54 -26.31
CA GLU A 591 -182.63 38.93 -25.38
C GLU A 591 -182.55 40.44 -25.07
N LYS A 592 -182.96 41.33 -25.99
CA LYS A 592 -183.05 42.78 -25.67
C LYS A 592 -184.03 43.09 -24.51
N ASN A 593 -184.97 42.20 -24.22
CA ASN A 593 -185.84 42.28 -23.04
C ASN A 593 -185.17 41.89 -21.70
N LYS A 594 -183.98 41.28 -21.72
CA LYS A 594 -183.16 40.99 -20.52
C LYS A 594 -182.07 42.03 -20.29
N ASN A 595 -181.22 42.29 -21.28
CA ASN A 595 -179.91 42.91 -21.02
C ASN A 595 -179.93 44.45 -20.87
N ILE A 596 -181.07 45.09 -21.12
CA ILE A 596 -181.34 46.50 -20.73
C ILE A 596 -181.18 46.72 -19.20
N ARG A 597 -181.13 45.64 -18.40
CA ARG A 597 -180.91 45.68 -16.94
C ARG A 597 -179.43 45.74 -16.50
N VAL A 598 -178.44 45.58 -17.39
CA VAL A 598 -177.01 45.43 -17.02
C VAL A 598 -176.14 46.55 -17.60
N LEU A 599 -176.56 47.78 -17.30
CA LEU A 599 -175.99 49.06 -17.73
C LEU A 599 -174.63 49.45 -17.07
N GLN A 600 -174.14 50.63 -17.47
CA GLN A 600 -173.50 51.65 -16.61
C GLN A 600 -172.02 51.56 -16.16
N GLN A 601 -171.32 50.42 -16.16
CA GLN A 601 -170.13 50.33 -15.28
C GLN A 601 -168.71 50.62 -15.84
N ARG A 602 -168.41 50.61 -17.15
CA ARG A 602 -167.02 50.30 -17.62
C ARG A 602 -166.41 51.14 -18.77
N LEU A 603 -166.61 52.46 -18.80
CA LEU A 603 -166.32 53.32 -19.98
C LEU A 603 -165.09 54.27 -19.87
N SER A 604 -164.27 54.22 -18.82
CA SER A 604 -163.35 55.32 -18.47
C SER A 604 -161.99 55.33 -19.19
N ASP A 605 -161.14 54.30 -19.02
CA ASP A 605 -159.71 54.59 -18.90
C ASP A 605 -158.78 54.27 -20.11
N MET A 606 -158.23 55.35 -20.65
CA MET A 606 -156.80 55.52 -20.97
C MET A 606 -156.20 54.92 -22.25
N LYS A 607 -156.77 55.31 -23.38
CA LYS A 607 -156.01 55.60 -24.62
C LYS A 607 -155.34 56.97 -24.52
N LYS A 608 -154.01 57.10 -24.73
CA LYS A 608 -153.40 58.33 -25.31
C LYS A 608 -151.91 58.26 -25.73
N THR A 609 -150.97 58.12 -24.79
CA THR A 609 -149.73 58.93 -24.86
C THR A 609 -148.50 58.26 -25.49
N LEU A 610 -148.15 58.68 -26.72
CA LEU A 610 -146.86 58.54 -27.40
C LEU A 610 -146.80 59.59 -28.53
N GLN A 611 -145.64 60.26 -28.79
CA GLN A 611 -145.13 60.72 -30.12
C GLN A 611 -144.07 61.87 -30.09
N HIS A 612 -143.25 61.95 -31.17
CA HIS A 612 -142.40 63.05 -31.70
C HIS A 612 -141.15 63.56 -30.90
N GLU A 613 -140.00 63.96 -31.49
CA GLU A 613 -139.39 63.61 -32.80
C GLU A 613 -137.83 63.72 -32.92
N LEU A 614 -137.22 64.63 -33.73
CA LEU A 614 -135.90 64.40 -34.40
C LEU A 614 -134.97 65.61 -34.72
N ARG A 615 -133.67 65.28 -34.94
CA ARG A 615 -132.60 65.89 -35.83
C ARG A 615 -131.92 67.27 -35.56
N LEU A 616 -130.57 67.20 -35.38
CA LEU A 616 -129.48 68.09 -35.92
C LEU A 616 -129.41 69.58 -35.45
N PRO A 617 -128.34 70.38 -35.77
CA PRO A 617 -126.89 70.19 -35.50
C PRO A 617 -126.15 71.47 -34.96
N THR A 618 -124.79 71.48 -34.96
CA THR A 618 -123.81 72.62 -34.83
C THR A 618 -123.06 72.82 -33.49
N GLN A 619 -122.29 73.93 -33.37
CA GLN A 619 -120.98 74.06 -32.69
C GLN A 619 -120.98 74.43 -31.19
N SER A 620 -119.81 74.21 -30.54
CA SER A 620 -119.30 74.97 -29.36
C SER A 620 -120.03 74.70 -28.02
N VAL A 621 -119.56 75.06 -26.81
CA VAL A 621 -118.24 75.40 -26.22
C VAL A 621 -118.41 75.38 -24.67
N HIS A 622 -117.38 74.92 -23.92
CA HIS A 622 -117.23 75.10 -22.44
C HIS A 622 -118.34 74.55 -21.50
N GLY A 623 -118.09 74.69 -20.18
CA GLY A 623 -119.14 74.80 -19.16
C GLY A 623 -119.57 73.50 -18.47
N THR A 624 -118.80 72.88 -17.56
CA THR A 624 -118.57 73.27 -16.14
C THR A 624 -119.83 73.52 -15.29
N GLY A 625 -120.21 72.52 -14.50
CA GLY A 625 -121.18 72.53 -13.38
C GLY A 625 -121.31 71.08 -12.87
N THR A 626 -121.24 70.72 -11.58
CA THR A 626 -122.09 71.07 -10.42
C THR A 626 -123.56 70.65 -10.63
N THR A 627 -124.18 69.80 -9.81
CA THR A 627 -123.77 69.18 -8.53
C THR A 627 -124.64 67.94 -8.19
N GLU A 628 -124.29 67.25 -7.08
CA GLU A 628 -125.21 66.50 -6.17
C GLU A 628 -125.88 65.16 -6.58
N SER A 629 -125.49 64.12 -5.81
CA SER A 629 -126.36 63.21 -5.02
C SER A 629 -127.05 61.98 -5.63
N ASP A 630 -126.75 60.82 -5.01
CA ASP A 630 -127.52 59.56 -4.85
C ASP A 630 -127.95 58.73 -6.10
N SER A 631 -128.04 57.39 -6.07
CA SER A 631 -127.83 56.42 -4.96
C SER A 631 -127.53 54.97 -5.45
N PHE A 632 -126.76 54.21 -4.63
CA PHE A 632 -126.52 52.73 -4.55
C PHE A 632 -126.22 51.87 -5.83
N ILE A 633 -125.23 50.96 -5.95
CA ILE A 633 -124.47 50.00 -5.07
C ILE A 633 -125.34 48.79 -4.64
N PRO A 634 -124.84 47.52 -4.54
CA PRO A 634 -123.44 47.01 -4.48
C PRO A 634 -123.04 46.02 -5.60
N ALA A 635 -121.79 45.60 -5.81
CA ALA A 635 -120.43 46.02 -5.39
C ALA A 635 -119.43 45.44 -6.45
N ALA A 636 -118.19 44.93 -6.27
CA ALA A 636 -117.20 44.73 -5.19
C ALA A 636 -115.84 44.31 -5.87
N VAL A 637 -114.64 44.20 -5.26
CA VAL A 637 -113.95 44.72 -4.04
C VAL A 637 -112.47 44.26 -4.21
N LEU A 638 -111.39 45.05 -4.05
CA LEU A 638 -111.26 46.52 -3.97
C LEU A 638 -110.03 47.03 -4.79
N THR A 639 -109.01 47.66 -4.18
CA THR A 639 -108.13 48.64 -4.87
C THR A 639 -106.65 48.72 -4.40
N PRO A 640 -105.71 49.21 -5.24
CA PRO A 640 -104.29 49.47 -4.95
C PRO A 640 -104.03 50.91 -4.42
N SER A 641 -102.88 51.52 -4.77
CA SER A 641 -102.58 52.98 -4.90
C SER A 641 -101.80 53.74 -3.80
N SER A 642 -101.29 54.91 -4.22
CA SER A 642 -100.18 55.72 -3.65
C SER A 642 -100.63 57.02 -2.95
N SER A 643 -99.72 57.73 -2.25
CA SER A 643 -99.79 59.22 -2.16
C SER A 643 -98.55 59.94 -1.56
N ARG A 644 -98.43 61.23 -1.96
CA ARG A 644 -97.88 62.40 -1.24
C ARG A 644 -96.38 62.70 -1.16
N HIS A 645 -96.08 63.94 -0.76
CA HIS A 645 -94.87 64.73 -1.05
C HIS A 645 -94.63 65.81 0.03
N LEU A 646 -93.43 66.42 0.01
CA LEU A 646 -92.90 67.56 0.79
C LEU A 646 -92.39 67.37 2.23
N GLN A 647 -91.11 67.75 2.36
CA GLN A 647 -90.35 68.27 3.51
C GLN A 647 -89.90 67.38 4.70
N GLN A 648 -88.56 67.31 4.77
CA GLN A 648 -87.69 67.44 5.94
C GLN A 648 -87.16 66.16 6.63
N LYS A 649 -85.86 66.25 6.94
CA LYS A 649 -85.01 65.43 7.83
C LYS A 649 -84.58 64.01 7.41
N GLN A 650 -83.25 63.93 7.30
CA GLN A 650 -82.37 62.90 7.88
C GLN A 650 -82.33 61.46 7.30
N HIS A 651 -81.23 61.25 6.58
CA HIS A 651 -80.15 60.31 6.91
C HIS A 651 -80.08 58.91 6.27
N GLN A 652 -78.80 58.57 6.01
CA GLN A 652 -78.16 57.26 5.92
C GLN A 652 -78.36 56.37 4.68
N GLN A 653 -77.19 56.15 4.04
CA GLN A 653 -76.84 55.05 3.13
C GLN A 653 -77.49 55.09 1.73
N PRO A 654 -76.89 54.49 0.68
CA PRO A 654 -75.94 53.37 0.67
C PRO A 654 -74.50 53.70 1.08
N VAL A 655 -74.06 53.19 2.23
CA VAL A 655 -72.64 53.00 2.61
C VAL A 655 -72.52 51.81 3.56
N THR A 656 -72.04 50.68 3.06
CA THR A 656 -71.31 49.65 3.83
C THR A 656 -70.53 48.83 2.79
N ASN A 657 -69.20 48.77 2.76
CA ASN A 657 -68.20 48.62 3.83
C ASN A 657 -68.42 47.38 4.71
N HIS A 658 -67.63 46.33 4.50
CA HIS A 658 -66.44 46.04 5.31
C HIS A 658 -65.60 44.95 4.60
N ARG A 659 -64.30 44.76 4.86
CA ARG A 659 -63.37 45.20 5.93
C ARG A 659 -61.97 45.33 5.26
N MET A 660 -61.16 46.40 5.39
CA MET A 660 -60.46 46.97 6.56
C MET A 660 -59.50 45.95 7.22
N THR A 661 -58.23 46.20 7.55
CA THR A 661 -57.25 47.31 7.32
C THR A 661 -55.90 46.67 6.86
N THR A 662 -54.68 47.25 6.83
CA THR A 662 -54.03 48.56 7.17
C THR A 662 -52.85 48.74 6.16
N GLU A 663 -52.24 49.91 5.93
CA GLU A 663 -51.13 50.58 6.66
C GLU A 663 -49.94 49.69 7.11
N ASP A 664 -48.72 50.18 6.80
CA ASP A 664 -47.34 49.87 7.26
C ASP A 664 -46.95 48.41 7.58
N ASP A 665 -45.88 47.85 7.00
CA ASP A 665 -44.50 48.37 7.15
C ASP A 665 -43.50 47.89 6.03
N ASP A 666 -42.24 48.35 6.06
CA ASP A 666 -41.13 47.88 5.20
C ASP A 666 -40.56 46.52 5.72
N VAL A 667 -39.48 46.00 5.10
CA VAL A 667 -38.76 44.74 5.41
C VAL A 667 -39.49 43.48 4.88
N ASN A 668 -39.01 42.83 3.81
CA ASN A 668 -37.91 41.87 3.99
C ASN A 668 -36.89 41.77 2.82
N PHE A 669 -37.11 42.36 1.64
CA PHE A 669 -36.17 42.21 0.52
C PHE A 669 -34.77 42.84 0.76
N LYS A 670 -34.65 43.82 1.66
CA LYS A 670 -33.34 44.30 2.18
C LYS A 670 -32.68 43.32 3.17
N TYR A 671 -33.48 42.56 3.92
CA TYR A 671 -32.98 41.61 4.92
C TYR A 671 -32.62 40.27 4.30
N LEU A 672 -33.29 39.79 3.25
CA LEU A 672 -32.90 38.58 2.52
C LEU A 672 -31.42 38.63 2.05
N LYS A 673 -30.95 39.81 1.58
CA LYS A 673 -29.54 40.02 1.25
C LYS A 673 -28.61 39.95 2.47
N HIS A 674 -29.02 40.47 3.62
CA HIS A 674 -28.25 40.36 4.86
C HIS A 674 -28.26 38.94 5.46
N VAL A 675 -29.37 38.20 5.32
CA VAL A 675 -29.49 36.81 5.75
C VAL A 675 -28.61 35.91 4.89
N LEU A 676 -28.64 36.04 3.56
CA LEU A 676 -27.73 35.31 2.66
C LEU A 676 -26.25 35.65 2.93
N ILE A 677 -25.91 36.94 3.13
CA ILE A 677 -24.53 37.33 3.45
C ILE A 677 -24.10 36.82 4.83
N LYS A 678 -24.96 36.84 5.86
CA LYS A 678 -24.66 36.21 7.15
C LYS A 678 -24.48 34.70 7.00
N PHE A 679 -25.41 34.02 6.35
CA PHE A 679 -25.37 32.57 6.13
C PHE A 679 -24.07 32.11 5.44
N LEU A 680 -23.59 32.89 4.45
CA LEU A 680 -22.31 32.66 3.76
C LEU A 680 -21.05 33.10 4.54
N THR A 681 -21.19 33.68 5.73
CA THR A 681 -20.05 34.17 6.56
C THR A 681 -20.08 33.73 8.04
N SER A 682 -21.18 33.13 8.50
CA SER A 682 -21.35 32.53 9.83
C SER A 682 -20.72 31.13 9.91
N ARG A 683 -20.32 30.70 11.10
CA ARG A 683 -19.86 29.32 11.35
C ARG A 683 -21.06 28.37 11.48
N GLU A 684 -20.85 27.11 11.10
CA GLU A 684 -21.88 26.11 10.77
C GLU A 684 -23.07 26.02 11.76
N TYR A 685 -22.81 26.14 13.06
CA TYR A 685 -23.84 26.02 14.10
C TYR A 685 -24.90 27.14 14.05
N GLU A 686 -24.54 28.36 13.64
CA GLU A 686 -25.51 29.45 13.48
C GLU A 686 -26.36 29.30 12.19
N ALA A 687 -25.80 28.64 11.17
CA ALA A 687 -26.48 28.44 9.89
C ALA A 687 -27.69 27.50 10.02
N GLN A 688 -27.57 26.39 10.78
CA GLN A 688 -28.66 25.43 10.98
C GLN A 688 -29.91 26.06 11.64
N HIS A 689 -29.72 26.97 12.60
CA HIS A 689 -30.83 27.69 13.23
C HIS A 689 -31.51 28.68 12.27
N LEU A 690 -30.79 29.22 11.29
CA LEU A 690 -31.36 30.05 10.23
C LEU A 690 -32.10 29.22 9.17
N THR A 691 -31.57 28.05 8.77
CA THR A 691 -32.27 27.12 7.86
C THR A 691 -33.64 26.74 8.44
N ARG A 692 -33.70 26.34 9.72
CA ARG A 692 -34.95 26.04 10.44
C ARG A 692 -35.96 27.18 10.43
N ALA A 693 -35.51 28.40 10.67
CA ALA A 693 -36.37 29.57 10.62
C ALA A 693 -36.96 29.81 9.22
N VAL A 694 -36.19 29.57 8.16
CA VAL A 694 -36.62 29.69 6.76
C VAL A 694 -37.55 28.54 6.33
N ALA A 695 -37.21 27.29 6.67
CA ALA A 695 -38.05 26.12 6.40
C ALA A 695 -39.43 26.23 7.08
N THR A 696 -39.46 26.70 8.34
CA THR A 696 -40.71 26.98 9.07
C THR A 696 -41.53 28.11 8.41
N LEU A 697 -40.86 29.15 7.88
CA LEU A 697 -41.52 30.26 7.16
C LEU A 697 -42.08 29.85 5.80
N LEU A 698 -41.40 28.96 5.08
CA LEU A 698 -41.80 28.46 3.76
C LEU A 698 -42.66 27.19 3.80
N ARG A 699 -42.84 26.59 4.98
CA ARG A 699 -43.60 25.35 5.25
C ARG A 699 -43.09 24.14 4.46
N PHE A 700 -41.77 23.95 4.46
CA PHE A 700 -41.15 22.72 3.98
C PHE A 700 -41.48 21.54 4.92
N SER A 701 -41.42 20.33 4.38
CA SER A 701 -41.59 19.09 5.16
C SER A 701 -40.30 18.70 5.91
N PRO A 702 -40.37 17.77 6.89
CA PRO A 702 -39.17 17.31 7.62
C PRO A 702 -38.14 16.52 6.78
N GLU A 703 -38.43 16.30 5.49
CA GLU A 703 -37.54 15.66 4.52
C GLU A 703 -36.93 16.70 3.54
N GLU A 704 -37.32 17.97 3.67
CA GLU A 704 -36.87 19.14 2.90
C GLU A 704 -36.14 20.19 3.76
N GLU A 705 -36.06 19.99 5.10
CA GLU A 705 -35.32 20.83 6.09
C GLU A 705 -33.89 20.33 6.35
#